data_AF-A0A316EP37-F1
#
_entry.id   AF-A0A316EP37-F1
#
_cell.length_a   1.000
_cell.length_b   1.000
_cell.length_c   1.000
_cell.angle_alpha   90.00
_cell.angle_beta   90.00
_cell.angle_gamma   90.00
#
_symmetry.space_group_name_H-M   'P 1'
#
loop_
_entity.id
_entity.type
_entity.pdbx_description
1 polymer ?
#
loop_
_entity_poly.entity_id
_entity_poly.type
_entity_poly.pdbx_seq_one_letter_code
_entity_poly.pdbx_strand_id
1 'polypeptide(L)'
;MLVNVFRDGPLRHLLRKGYVVHAGDPAAVVQELLDRRPALPTLGGTALRLHTDATRPGLLWIDTGPVWISDPTRRSALRTALAEATAVLAQATAKHGGALVPAATVTSRDQDWLCEDRHGAEVIGDAHREVTANLLRRYVPELIALTGRSAPGQNHGSQRLADAADRLPARFIDSAQPLHLLRVTNIPRRDVDPIGGSDPRMDSVEVGCIDAQVFPAQAVAHAVLIHALAVKARRMARTGRRVARDPQQVHDRDRSAAIAWGLAAELSGDCRPAALRVRTMIRDLVPELRMMEVTADELMPLIGGLTLHAAGHREAARTENDLLPRRPGGQETLLSDATVLAMDHLTAANRQLAPGGLRTVRDHWASLLTDAAPVSAVSVVLDLRDSRYRPPAAARELVTLWSTVETALAGRSLSGQTTVGVELPDGDSCVLWVTDPDTAPAVVTPDLSFSLRGVLERDTVRYPCTQCQKAGDVSYAPFVCFQAEPGDQQDRLCDRHAILVGDDRAFCPAHAPYCGCGERARFWCHGPQCKGRIAHCGQHRRRHPGDLEFFSCLDCHDEVFAACAVADCTATGTVSCDFVSGPALLTCGRRACAGHGMRWRLHSTDSLGLGLCPDHGLRLRDLTDHQLVFQIVAATAGSGRPELPSLRNVGQALMSVRGDLVDAPVLDGWLTALEHELGDSPRETTMRSLLRAHAPQRRIALDEQVMARNAGHEHVEKLRSRLRAMGLTALADAVLLAEFLPGRNVLYVHVPAGLRGQFIGREGSRVRLLSSDLGVTIRMEGR
;
A
#
# COMPACT_ATOMS: atom_id res chain seq x y z
N MET A 1 11.89 15.17 -47.57
CA MET A 1 12.82 15.75 -46.58
C MET A 1 12.40 15.40 -45.15
N LEU A 2 13.33 14.97 -44.28
CA LEU A 2 13.05 14.70 -42.85
C LEU A 2 13.01 16.01 -42.05
N VAL A 3 11.86 16.33 -41.46
CA VAL A 3 11.67 17.60 -40.70
C VAL A 3 11.72 17.41 -39.18
N ASN A 4 11.38 16.21 -38.69
CA ASN A 4 11.35 15.88 -37.26
C ASN A 4 11.78 14.43 -37.03
N VAL A 5 12.49 14.19 -35.93
CA VAL A 5 12.98 12.87 -35.52
C VAL A 5 12.76 12.64 -34.04
N PHE A 6 11.88 11.70 -33.71
CA PHE A 6 11.63 11.21 -32.37
C PHE A 6 11.99 9.73 -32.33
N ARG A 7 13.08 9.36 -31.66
CA ARG A 7 13.53 7.96 -31.65
C ARG A 7 12.71 7.08 -30.72
N ASP A 8 12.37 7.57 -29.52
CA ASP A 8 11.57 6.84 -28.53
C ASP A 8 10.06 6.99 -28.72
N GLY A 9 9.60 7.56 -29.84
CA GLY A 9 8.24 8.09 -29.88
C GLY A 9 7.14 7.02 -29.91
N PRO A 10 5.97 7.38 -30.45
CA PRO A 10 4.71 6.81 -30.00
C PRO A 10 4.69 5.31 -30.22
N LEU A 11 3.92 4.67 -29.37
CA LEU A 11 3.63 3.25 -29.37
C LEU A 11 2.16 3.10 -29.84
N ARG A 12 1.69 1.87 -30.02
CA ARG A 12 0.25 1.64 -30.10
C ARG A 12 -0.36 1.62 -28.70
N HIS A 13 -1.63 1.99 -28.64
CA HIS A 13 -2.43 1.98 -27.41
C HIS A 13 -3.70 1.19 -27.67
N LEU A 14 -4.13 0.38 -26.71
CA LEU A 14 -5.41 -0.31 -26.72
C LEU A 14 -6.27 0.27 -25.60
N LEU A 15 -7.47 0.72 -25.93
CA LEU A 15 -8.45 1.20 -24.97
C LEU A 15 -9.68 0.30 -25.02
N ARG A 16 -10.05 -0.26 -23.88
CA ARG A 16 -11.34 -0.92 -23.67
C ARG A 16 -12.17 -0.04 -22.76
N LYS A 17 -13.13 0.66 -23.35
CA LYS A 17 -14.01 1.56 -22.62
C LYS A 17 -15.19 0.80 -22.00
N GLY A 18 -15.28 0.81 -20.68
CA GLY A 18 -16.22 -0.01 -19.91
C GLY A 18 -17.58 0.64 -19.68
N TYR A 19 -18.64 -0.17 -19.71
CA TYR A 19 -20.02 0.21 -19.45
C TYR A 19 -20.75 -0.87 -18.65
N VAL A 20 -21.85 -0.48 -18.01
CA VAL A 20 -22.76 -1.37 -17.29
C VAL A 20 -24.07 -1.44 -18.08
N VAL A 21 -24.62 -2.63 -18.20
CA VAL A 21 -25.98 -2.86 -18.73
C VAL A 21 -26.92 -3.04 -17.54
N HIS A 22 -27.89 -2.14 -17.41
CA HIS A 22 -28.94 -2.24 -16.41
C HIS A 22 -30.22 -2.76 -17.07
N ALA A 23 -30.67 -3.96 -16.66
CA ALA A 23 -31.86 -4.60 -17.20
C ALA A 23 -32.44 -5.58 -16.16
N GLY A 24 -33.62 -6.13 -16.45
CA GLY A 24 -34.17 -7.25 -15.68
C GLY A 24 -33.27 -8.50 -15.75
N ASP A 25 -32.65 -8.74 -16.91
CA ASP A 25 -31.60 -9.75 -17.13
C ASP A 25 -30.44 -9.12 -17.93
N PRO A 26 -29.46 -8.50 -17.25
CA PRO A 26 -28.30 -7.89 -17.91
C PRO A 26 -27.50 -8.86 -18.77
N ALA A 27 -27.39 -10.12 -18.36
CA ALA A 27 -26.60 -11.14 -19.04
C ALA A 27 -27.21 -11.48 -20.41
N ALA A 28 -28.54 -11.67 -20.47
CA ALA A 28 -29.24 -11.92 -21.72
C ALA A 28 -29.10 -10.75 -22.69
N VAL A 29 -29.21 -9.50 -22.21
CA VAL A 29 -29.04 -8.31 -23.06
C VAL A 29 -27.62 -8.21 -23.60
N VAL A 30 -26.60 -8.43 -22.77
CA VAL A 30 -25.20 -8.42 -23.20
C VAL A 30 -24.94 -9.51 -24.25
N GLN A 31 -25.45 -10.72 -24.04
CA GLN A 31 -25.30 -11.82 -24.98
C GLN A 31 -25.95 -11.49 -26.34
N GLU A 32 -27.16 -10.94 -26.33
CA GLU A 32 -27.87 -10.54 -27.56
C GLU A 32 -27.10 -9.46 -28.34
N LEU A 33 -26.47 -8.50 -27.64
CA LEU A 33 -25.62 -7.49 -28.27
C LEU A 33 -24.37 -8.10 -28.92
N LEU A 34 -23.77 -9.12 -28.30
CA LEU A 34 -22.61 -9.83 -28.84
C LEU A 34 -22.97 -10.71 -30.05
N ASP A 35 -24.17 -11.29 -30.06
CA ASP A 35 -24.66 -12.14 -31.15
C ASP A 35 -25.07 -11.30 -32.36
N ARG A 36 -25.77 -10.18 -32.15
CA ARG A 36 -26.19 -9.29 -33.24
C ARG A 36 -25.10 -8.37 -33.77
N ARG A 37 -24.10 -8.05 -32.94
CA ARG A 37 -22.96 -7.17 -33.26
C ARG A 37 -23.42 -5.85 -33.89
N PRO A 38 -23.88 -4.86 -33.09
CA PRO A 38 -24.27 -3.56 -33.64
C PRO A 38 -23.14 -2.97 -34.49
N ALA A 39 -23.50 -2.26 -35.56
CA ALA A 39 -22.53 -1.65 -36.48
C ALA A 39 -21.77 -0.50 -35.78
N LEU A 40 -20.65 -0.83 -35.14
CA LEU A 40 -19.78 0.15 -34.50
C LEU A 40 -18.94 0.90 -35.55
N PRO A 41 -18.56 2.16 -35.29
CA PRO A 41 -17.73 2.94 -36.21
C PRO A 41 -16.34 2.31 -36.37
N THR A 42 -15.67 2.72 -37.45
CA THR A 42 -14.29 2.32 -37.73
C THR A 42 -13.30 3.40 -37.29
N LEU A 43 -12.16 2.99 -36.77
CA LEU A 43 -11.03 3.86 -36.44
C LEU A 43 -9.80 3.39 -37.21
N GLY A 44 -9.29 4.24 -38.12
CA GLY A 44 -8.17 3.88 -39.00
C GLY A 44 -8.46 2.61 -39.83
N GLY A 45 -9.66 2.52 -40.40
CA GLY A 45 -10.11 1.36 -41.19
C GLY A 45 -10.47 0.10 -40.38
N THR A 46 -10.29 0.09 -39.06
CA THR A 46 -10.62 -1.07 -38.21
C THR A 46 -11.91 -0.81 -37.43
N ALA A 47 -12.92 -1.67 -37.56
CA ALA A 47 -14.15 -1.58 -36.77
C ALA A 47 -13.86 -1.80 -35.27
N LEU A 48 -14.47 -0.98 -34.42
CA LEU A 48 -14.44 -1.20 -32.97
C LEU A 48 -15.16 -2.52 -32.64
N ARG A 49 -14.74 -3.18 -31.56
CA ARG A 49 -15.26 -4.49 -31.15
C ARG A 49 -15.95 -4.42 -29.81
N LEU A 50 -16.90 -5.31 -29.56
CA LEU A 50 -17.47 -5.51 -28.23
C LEU A 50 -16.76 -6.66 -27.51
N HIS A 51 -16.54 -6.49 -26.22
CA HIS A 51 -15.92 -7.49 -25.35
C HIS A 51 -16.72 -7.58 -24.04
N THR A 52 -16.86 -8.77 -23.47
CA THR A 52 -17.50 -8.98 -22.14
C THR A 52 -16.60 -9.85 -21.25
N ASP A 53 -16.98 -9.99 -20.00
CA ASP A 53 -16.27 -10.78 -18.99
C ASP A 53 -17.22 -11.84 -18.46
N ALA A 54 -16.91 -13.12 -18.67
CA ALA A 54 -17.78 -14.23 -18.30
C ALA A 54 -18.11 -14.26 -16.80
N THR A 55 -17.26 -13.67 -15.95
CA THR A 55 -17.52 -13.60 -14.50
C THR A 55 -18.38 -12.40 -14.10
N ARG A 56 -18.66 -11.47 -15.03
CA ARG A 56 -19.41 -10.22 -14.80
C ARG A 56 -20.31 -9.95 -16.00
N PRO A 57 -21.37 -10.75 -16.20
CA PRO A 57 -22.13 -10.78 -17.44
C PRO A 57 -22.96 -9.52 -17.72
N GLY A 58 -23.12 -8.62 -16.72
CA GLY A 58 -23.73 -7.30 -16.92
C GLY A 58 -22.78 -6.22 -17.41
N LEU A 59 -21.50 -6.54 -17.63
CA LEU A 59 -20.47 -5.59 -18.08
C LEU A 59 -20.12 -5.78 -19.55
N LEU A 60 -19.87 -4.65 -20.22
CA LEU A 60 -19.51 -4.62 -21.63
C LEU A 60 -18.43 -3.57 -21.89
N TRP A 61 -17.50 -3.87 -22.78
CA TRP A 61 -16.44 -2.97 -23.20
C TRP A 61 -16.47 -2.72 -24.71
N ILE A 62 -16.23 -1.47 -25.10
CA ILE A 62 -15.90 -1.10 -26.48
C ILE A 62 -14.37 -1.17 -26.61
N ASP A 63 -13.87 -2.13 -27.38
CA ASP A 63 -12.45 -2.40 -27.62
C ASP A 63 -11.99 -1.75 -28.93
N THR A 64 -11.03 -0.82 -28.82
CA THR A 64 -10.47 -0.10 -29.98
C THR A 64 -9.53 -0.94 -30.83
N GLY A 65 -9.05 -2.07 -30.30
CA GLY A 65 -7.81 -2.69 -30.74
C GLY A 65 -6.59 -1.77 -30.56
N PRO A 66 -5.41 -2.21 -31.02
CA PRO A 66 -4.21 -1.38 -31.05
C PRO A 66 -4.38 -0.21 -32.03
N VAL A 67 -4.30 1.02 -31.53
CA VAL A 67 -4.42 2.25 -32.31
C VAL A 67 -3.27 3.20 -32.01
N TRP A 68 -2.90 4.03 -33.00
CA TRP A 68 -1.93 5.09 -32.80
C TRP A 68 -2.62 6.33 -32.22
N ILE A 69 -2.17 6.81 -31.06
CA ILE A 69 -2.67 8.05 -30.42
C ILE A 69 -1.59 9.13 -30.34
N SER A 70 -0.67 9.09 -31.30
CA SER A 70 0.56 9.89 -31.35
C SER A 70 0.37 11.36 -31.65
N ASP A 71 -0.77 11.75 -32.22
CA ASP A 71 -1.04 13.09 -32.71
C ASP A 71 -2.47 13.53 -32.36
N PRO A 72 -2.75 14.85 -32.34
CA PRO A 72 -4.05 15.39 -31.95
C PRO A 72 -5.20 14.92 -32.84
N THR A 73 -4.97 14.76 -34.14
CA THR A 73 -6.01 14.37 -35.10
C THR A 73 -6.55 12.99 -34.77
N ARG A 74 -5.67 12.01 -34.51
CA ARG A 74 -6.09 10.65 -34.15
C ARG A 74 -6.73 10.55 -32.79
N ARG A 75 -6.27 11.34 -31.82
CA ARG A 75 -6.91 11.39 -30.49
C ARG A 75 -8.31 11.97 -30.57
N SER A 76 -8.50 13.00 -31.40
CA SER A 76 -9.83 13.54 -31.71
C SER A 76 -10.70 12.50 -32.42
N ALA A 77 -10.18 11.80 -33.43
CA ALA A 77 -10.89 10.75 -34.15
C ALA A 77 -11.28 9.58 -33.22
N LEU A 78 -10.37 9.14 -32.33
CA LEU A 78 -10.65 8.13 -31.32
C LEU A 78 -11.77 8.57 -30.37
N ARG A 79 -11.74 9.82 -29.89
CA ARG A 79 -12.80 10.38 -29.04
C ARG A 79 -14.15 10.35 -29.75
N THR A 80 -14.21 10.80 -31.00
CA THR A 80 -15.43 10.80 -31.81
C THR A 80 -15.94 9.38 -32.05
N ALA A 81 -15.09 8.45 -32.46
CA ALA A 81 -15.46 7.06 -32.69
C ALA A 81 -15.99 6.39 -31.42
N LEU A 82 -15.39 6.66 -30.25
CA LEU A 82 -15.91 6.16 -28.97
C LEU A 82 -17.27 6.78 -28.61
N ALA A 83 -17.48 8.07 -28.86
CA ALA A 83 -18.75 8.74 -28.61
C ALA A 83 -19.87 8.16 -29.49
N GLU A 84 -19.62 7.98 -30.78
CA GLU A 84 -20.53 7.35 -31.74
C GLU A 84 -20.83 5.89 -31.35
N ALA A 85 -19.81 5.10 -31.04
CA ALA A 85 -19.96 3.71 -30.63
C ALA A 85 -20.79 3.57 -29.35
N THR A 86 -20.60 4.49 -28.39
CA THR A 86 -21.38 4.53 -27.15
C THR A 86 -22.85 4.84 -27.42
N ALA A 87 -23.13 5.81 -28.29
CA ALA A 87 -24.50 6.15 -28.69
C ALA A 87 -25.21 4.99 -29.40
N VAL A 88 -24.52 4.33 -30.35
CA VAL A 88 -25.03 3.14 -31.03
C VAL A 88 -25.32 2.02 -30.03
N LEU A 89 -24.40 1.78 -29.09
CA LEU A 89 -24.55 0.74 -28.08
C LEU A 89 -25.69 1.04 -27.10
N ALA A 90 -25.85 2.29 -26.66
CA ALA A 90 -26.94 2.71 -25.79
C ALA A 90 -28.31 2.49 -26.46
N GLN A 91 -28.44 2.88 -27.74
CA GLN A 91 -29.66 2.65 -28.51
C GLN A 91 -29.94 1.16 -28.74
N ALA A 92 -28.89 0.36 -28.99
CA ALA A 92 -29.04 -1.09 -29.14
C ALA A 92 -29.50 -1.75 -27.83
N THR A 93 -28.91 -1.36 -26.70
CA THR A 93 -29.28 -1.86 -25.37
C THR A 93 -30.75 -1.55 -25.05
N ALA A 94 -31.19 -0.32 -25.36
CA ALA A 94 -32.59 0.11 -25.20
C ALA A 94 -33.59 -0.73 -26.00
N LYS A 95 -33.23 -1.11 -27.24
CA LYS A 95 -34.07 -2.00 -28.09
C LYS A 95 -34.29 -3.39 -27.49
N HIS A 96 -33.41 -3.81 -26.58
CA HIS A 96 -33.47 -5.10 -25.90
C HIS A 96 -33.98 -5.00 -24.45
N GLY A 97 -34.61 -3.88 -24.08
CA GLY A 97 -35.24 -3.70 -22.77
C GLY A 97 -34.27 -3.45 -21.62
N GLY A 98 -33.03 -3.06 -21.92
CA GLY A 98 -32.06 -2.58 -20.94
C GLY A 98 -31.73 -1.11 -21.11
N ALA A 99 -30.89 -0.57 -20.22
CA ALA A 99 -30.26 0.74 -20.34
C ALA A 99 -28.75 0.57 -20.24
N LEU A 100 -28.02 1.20 -21.16
CA LEU A 100 -26.58 1.36 -20.98
C LEU A 100 -26.38 2.50 -19.99
N VAL A 101 -25.65 2.25 -18.91
CA VAL A 101 -25.36 3.26 -17.89
C VAL A 101 -23.86 3.39 -17.69
N PRO A 102 -23.36 4.60 -17.38
CA PRO A 102 -21.97 4.74 -17.01
C PRO A 102 -21.67 3.97 -15.72
N ALA A 103 -20.42 3.58 -15.49
CA ALA A 103 -20.07 3.02 -14.18
C ALA A 103 -20.41 4.01 -13.05
N ALA A 104 -20.71 3.48 -11.87
CA ALA A 104 -20.91 4.26 -10.65
C ALA A 104 -22.13 5.21 -10.61
N THR A 105 -23.09 5.08 -11.53
CA THR A 105 -24.26 5.97 -11.60
C THR A 105 -25.54 5.39 -10.98
N VAL A 106 -25.67 4.06 -10.98
CA VAL A 106 -26.84 3.36 -10.44
C VAL A 106 -26.57 2.98 -8.99
N THR A 107 -27.53 3.24 -8.10
CA THR A 107 -27.39 3.02 -6.65
C THR A 107 -27.83 1.63 -6.19
N SER A 108 -28.32 0.77 -7.09
CA SER A 108 -28.73 -0.59 -6.73
C SER A 108 -27.51 -1.43 -6.36
N ARG A 109 -27.39 -1.79 -5.08
CA ARG A 109 -26.28 -2.61 -4.57
C ARG A 109 -26.29 -4.06 -5.06
N ASP A 110 -27.38 -4.51 -5.67
CA ASP A 110 -27.61 -5.93 -6.01
C ASP A 110 -27.08 -6.35 -7.40
N GLN A 111 -26.50 -5.43 -8.19
CA GLN A 111 -25.95 -5.72 -9.53
C GLN A 111 -24.49 -5.24 -9.64
N ASP A 112 -23.68 -5.80 -10.54
CA ASP A 112 -22.33 -5.32 -10.86
C ASP A 112 -22.39 -3.90 -11.51
N TRP A 113 -22.55 -2.86 -10.70
CA TRP A 113 -22.75 -1.47 -11.16
C TRP A 113 -21.44 -0.69 -11.39
N LEU A 114 -20.30 -1.37 -11.26
CA LEU A 114 -18.96 -0.78 -11.30
C LEU A 114 -18.11 -1.48 -12.37
N CYS A 115 -17.51 -0.67 -13.23
CA CYS A 115 -16.70 -1.13 -14.37
C CYS A 115 -15.39 -0.34 -14.46
N GLU A 116 -14.38 -0.92 -15.10
CA GLU A 116 -13.09 -0.29 -15.38
C GLU A 116 -12.94 0.11 -16.84
N ASP A 117 -12.21 1.20 -17.11
CA ASP A 117 -11.59 1.41 -18.42
C ASP A 117 -10.24 0.68 -18.39
N ARG A 118 -9.97 -0.18 -19.39
CA ARG A 118 -8.68 -0.88 -19.49
C ARG A 118 -7.80 -0.25 -20.54
N HIS A 119 -6.54 -0.03 -20.18
CA HIS A 119 -5.56 0.63 -21.03
C HIS A 119 -4.36 -0.29 -21.25
N GLY A 120 -4.16 -0.76 -22.49
CA GLY A 120 -2.98 -1.51 -22.90
C GLY A 120 -1.98 -0.60 -23.58
N ALA A 121 -0.79 -0.44 -23.00
CA ALA A 121 0.32 0.25 -23.66
C ALA A 121 1.23 -0.76 -24.34
N GLU A 122 1.51 -0.60 -25.64
CA GLU A 122 2.43 -1.48 -26.36
C GLU A 122 3.84 -1.43 -25.76
N VAL A 123 4.47 -2.59 -25.67
CA VAL A 123 5.87 -2.73 -25.23
C VAL A 123 6.69 -3.48 -26.27
N ILE A 124 7.99 -3.23 -26.26
CA ILE A 124 8.94 -3.76 -27.25
C ILE A 124 9.99 -4.50 -26.43
N GLY A 125 9.79 -5.81 -26.27
CA GLY A 125 10.67 -6.68 -25.49
C GLY A 125 10.59 -6.54 -23.97
N ASP A 126 11.35 -7.40 -23.28
CA ASP A 126 11.21 -7.65 -21.85
C ASP A 126 11.70 -6.48 -20.99
N ALA A 127 12.76 -5.80 -21.42
CA ALA A 127 13.31 -4.66 -20.66
C ALA A 127 12.31 -3.49 -20.66
N HIS A 128 11.68 -3.21 -21.80
CA HIS A 128 10.64 -2.20 -21.88
C HIS A 128 9.40 -2.63 -21.08
N ARG A 129 8.96 -3.89 -21.20
CA ARG A 129 7.83 -4.44 -20.42
C ARG A 129 8.02 -4.30 -18.92
N GLU A 130 9.21 -4.65 -18.41
CA GLU A 130 9.57 -4.52 -17.00
C GLU A 130 9.48 -3.06 -16.52
N VAL A 131 10.16 -2.15 -17.23
CA VAL A 131 10.22 -0.74 -16.85
C VAL A 131 8.83 -0.10 -16.94
N THR A 132 8.03 -0.43 -17.96
CA THR A 132 6.66 0.07 -18.11
C THR A 132 5.77 -0.41 -16.98
N ALA A 133 5.76 -1.71 -16.67
CA ALA A 133 4.95 -2.26 -15.57
C ALA A 133 5.31 -1.65 -14.22
N ASN A 134 6.61 -1.54 -13.91
CA ASN A 134 7.06 -0.95 -12.65
C ASN A 134 6.82 0.57 -12.57
N LEU A 135 6.92 1.29 -13.69
CA LEU A 135 6.64 2.73 -13.73
C LEU A 135 5.15 3.00 -13.55
N LEU A 136 4.30 2.23 -14.21
CA LEU A 136 2.85 2.29 -14.04
C LEU A 136 2.46 1.93 -12.60
N ARG A 137 3.03 0.85 -12.03
CA ARG A 137 2.85 0.49 -10.61
C ARG A 137 3.13 1.67 -9.71
N ARG A 138 4.26 2.36 -9.88
CA ARG A 138 4.64 3.51 -9.03
C ARG A 138 3.54 4.59 -8.98
N TYR A 139 2.81 4.78 -10.06
CA TYR A 139 1.77 5.81 -10.19
C TYR A 139 0.34 5.29 -10.05
N VAL A 140 0.12 4.01 -9.69
CA VAL A 140 -1.24 3.47 -9.46
C VAL A 140 -2.01 4.28 -8.42
N PRO A 141 -1.45 4.71 -7.26
CA PRO A 141 -2.20 5.53 -6.31
C PRO A 141 -2.69 6.86 -6.91
N GLU A 142 -1.85 7.55 -7.69
CA GLU A 142 -2.22 8.77 -8.40
C GLU A 142 -3.30 8.52 -9.47
N LEU A 143 -3.19 7.42 -10.21
CA LEU A 143 -4.18 7.03 -11.22
C LEU A 143 -5.53 6.70 -10.57
N ILE A 144 -5.55 5.95 -9.46
CA ILE A 144 -6.78 5.67 -8.70
C ILE A 144 -7.37 6.97 -8.17
N ALA A 145 -6.56 7.83 -7.56
CA ALA A 145 -7.05 9.11 -7.02
C ALA A 145 -7.65 10.01 -8.10
N LEU A 146 -7.03 10.05 -9.29
CA LEU A 146 -7.49 10.84 -10.43
C LEU A 146 -8.77 10.29 -11.07
N THR A 147 -8.89 8.97 -11.15
CA THR A 147 -9.93 8.32 -11.96
C THR A 147 -11.07 7.70 -11.16
N GLY A 148 -10.89 7.54 -9.85
CA GLY A 148 -11.80 6.84 -8.97
C GLY A 148 -13.22 7.39 -9.02
N ARG A 149 -14.20 6.49 -8.95
CA ARG A 149 -15.63 6.80 -9.00
C ARG A 149 -16.39 6.17 -7.86
N SER A 150 -17.38 6.90 -7.35
CA SER A 150 -18.29 6.44 -6.30
C SER A 150 -19.71 6.93 -6.60
N ALA A 151 -20.71 6.27 -6.00
CA ALA A 151 -22.08 6.72 -6.16
C ALA A 151 -22.26 8.12 -5.54
N PRO A 152 -23.19 8.94 -6.06
CA PRO A 152 -23.49 10.24 -5.48
C PRO A 152 -23.73 10.15 -3.96
N GLY A 153 -23.06 11.01 -3.19
CA GLY A 153 -23.17 11.06 -1.73
C GLY A 153 -22.26 10.08 -0.96
N GLN A 154 -21.49 9.24 -1.64
CA GLN A 154 -20.45 8.42 -1.01
C GLN A 154 -19.11 9.16 -0.99
N ASN A 155 -18.37 9.00 0.11
CA ASN A 155 -17.08 9.68 0.31
C ASN A 155 -15.87 8.83 -0.14
N HIS A 156 -16.09 7.76 -0.89
CA HIS A 156 -14.99 6.93 -1.40
C HIS A 156 -14.34 7.56 -2.64
N GLY A 157 -13.02 7.39 -2.75
CA GLY A 157 -12.26 7.69 -3.95
C GLY A 157 -12.65 6.79 -5.11
N SER A 158 -12.57 5.47 -4.92
CA SER A 158 -13.02 4.45 -5.89
C SER A 158 -13.84 3.38 -5.17
N GLN A 159 -15.15 3.38 -5.39
CA GLN A 159 -16.03 2.35 -4.83
C GLN A 159 -15.74 0.98 -5.46
N ARG A 160 -15.39 0.95 -6.76
CA ARG A 160 -15.09 -0.30 -7.48
C ARG A 160 -13.96 -1.07 -6.82
N LEU A 161 -12.85 -0.37 -6.56
CA LEU A 161 -11.68 -1.00 -5.97
C LEU A 161 -11.84 -1.28 -4.47
N ALA A 162 -12.74 -0.57 -3.79
CA ALA A 162 -13.12 -0.88 -2.41
C ALA A 162 -13.92 -2.19 -2.33
N ASP A 163 -14.80 -2.44 -3.29
CA ASP A 163 -15.67 -3.62 -3.33
C ASP A 163 -15.03 -4.83 -4.03
N ALA A 164 -14.00 -4.62 -4.85
CA ALA A 164 -13.35 -5.68 -5.61
C ALA A 164 -12.47 -6.60 -4.74
N ALA A 165 -13.03 -7.74 -4.33
CA ALA A 165 -12.29 -8.79 -3.63
C ALA A 165 -11.27 -9.52 -4.53
N ASP A 166 -11.44 -9.46 -5.85
CA ASP A 166 -10.64 -10.16 -6.86
C ASP A 166 -9.54 -9.28 -7.48
N ARG A 167 -9.42 -8.01 -7.08
CA ARG A 167 -8.43 -7.09 -7.64
C ARG A 167 -7.22 -6.92 -6.73
N LEU A 168 -6.07 -7.42 -7.18
CA LEU A 168 -4.84 -7.31 -6.41
C LEU A 168 -4.03 -6.04 -6.73
N PRO A 169 -3.33 -5.49 -5.73
CA PRO A 169 -2.32 -4.46 -5.95
C PRO A 169 -1.26 -4.91 -6.95
N ALA A 170 -0.76 -3.97 -7.75
CA ALA A 170 0.38 -4.23 -8.61
C ALA A 170 1.62 -4.58 -7.77
N ARG A 171 2.31 -5.66 -8.15
CA ARG A 171 3.56 -6.09 -7.53
C ARG A 171 4.74 -5.61 -8.37
N PHE A 172 5.84 -5.27 -7.71
CA PHE A 172 7.08 -4.99 -8.40
C PHE A 172 7.54 -6.27 -9.09
N ILE A 173 7.94 -6.18 -10.36
CA ILE A 173 8.52 -7.30 -11.09
C ILE A 173 10.01 -7.06 -11.27
N ASP A 174 10.82 -8.02 -10.86
CA ASP A 174 12.26 -7.94 -11.03
C ASP A 174 12.69 -8.31 -12.45
N SER A 175 11.83 -8.99 -13.23
CA SER A 175 12.06 -9.38 -14.62
C SER A 175 10.73 -9.50 -15.36
N ALA A 176 10.69 -9.16 -16.64
CA ALA A 176 9.52 -9.45 -17.49
C ALA A 176 9.72 -10.71 -18.37
N GLN A 177 10.76 -11.50 -18.12
CA GLN A 177 10.96 -12.76 -18.83
C GLN A 177 9.88 -13.80 -18.46
N PRO A 178 9.48 -14.69 -19.38
CA PRO A 178 8.34 -15.60 -19.17
C PRO A 178 8.40 -16.44 -17.89
N LEU A 179 9.55 -16.99 -17.50
CA LEU A 179 9.64 -17.83 -16.29
C LEU A 179 9.41 -17.00 -15.02
N HIS A 180 9.88 -15.76 -15.00
CA HIS A 180 9.59 -14.87 -13.87
C HIS A 180 8.13 -14.47 -13.89
N LEU A 181 7.59 -14.07 -15.05
CA LEU A 181 6.18 -13.71 -15.19
C LEU A 181 5.27 -14.84 -14.72
N LEU A 182 5.50 -16.10 -15.09
CA LEU A 182 4.70 -17.24 -14.59
C LEU A 182 4.68 -17.36 -13.06
N ARG A 183 5.79 -17.01 -12.38
CA ARG A 183 5.86 -17.04 -10.91
C ARG A 183 5.05 -15.91 -10.29
N VAL A 184 5.10 -14.72 -10.87
CA VAL A 184 4.35 -13.57 -10.36
C VAL A 184 2.91 -13.54 -10.85
N THR A 185 2.52 -14.08 -12.00
CA THR A 185 1.23 -13.78 -12.67
C THR A 185 0.16 -14.86 -12.53
N ASN A 186 0.38 -15.92 -11.75
CA ASN A 186 -0.64 -16.94 -11.43
C ASN A 186 -1.87 -16.40 -10.67
N ILE A 187 -2.01 -15.09 -10.53
CA ILE A 187 -3.14 -14.46 -9.86
C ILE A 187 -3.86 -13.54 -10.84
N PRO A 188 -5.15 -13.81 -11.12
CA PRO A 188 -5.92 -13.00 -12.06
C PRO A 188 -6.10 -11.56 -11.55
N ARG A 189 -6.19 -10.62 -12.49
CA ARG A 189 -6.63 -9.21 -12.32
C ARG A 189 -5.83 -8.37 -11.32
N ARG A 190 -4.75 -7.75 -11.83
CA ARG A 190 -3.94 -6.76 -11.09
C ARG A 190 -4.22 -5.35 -11.54
N ASP A 191 -3.97 -4.36 -10.69
CA ASP A 191 -4.00 -2.95 -11.09
C ASP A 191 -3.17 -2.68 -12.36
N VAL A 192 -1.99 -3.31 -12.43
CA VAL A 192 -1.10 -3.35 -13.60
C VAL A 192 -0.73 -4.79 -13.90
N ASP A 193 -1.08 -5.25 -15.11
CA ASP A 193 -0.75 -6.58 -15.61
C ASP A 193 0.42 -6.49 -16.60
N PRO A 194 1.60 -7.03 -16.26
CA PRO A 194 2.76 -6.99 -17.14
C PRO A 194 2.62 -7.90 -18.36
N ILE A 195 1.72 -8.89 -18.38
CA ILE A 195 1.49 -9.76 -19.55
C ILE A 195 0.63 -9.03 -20.59
N GLY A 196 -0.26 -8.16 -20.11
CA GLY A 196 -1.18 -7.39 -20.95
C GLY A 196 -2.48 -8.12 -21.24
N GLY A 197 -3.24 -7.57 -22.19
CA GLY A 197 -4.51 -8.14 -22.62
C GLY A 197 -4.35 -9.31 -23.59
N SER A 198 -5.48 -9.97 -23.90
CA SER A 198 -5.56 -11.11 -24.83
C SER A 198 -5.38 -10.77 -26.32
N ASP A 199 -5.07 -9.53 -26.72
CA ASP A 199 -4.96 -9.18 -28.15
C ASP A 199 -3.60 -9.66 -28.69
N PRO A 200 -3.57 -10.70 -29.55
CA PRO A 200 -2.31 -11.30 -30.01
C PRO A 200 -1.51 -10.39 -30.95
N ARG A 201 -2.07 -9.24 -31.35
CA ARG A 201 -1.43 -8.30 -32.28
C ARG A 201 -0.52 -7.30 -31.57
N MET A 202 -0.54 -7.26 -30.24
CA MET A 202 0.19 -6.27 -29.46
C MET A 202 0.63 -6.83 -28.10
N ASP A 203 1.93 -7.02 -27.96
CA ASP A 203 2.56 -7.15 -26.66
C ASP A 203 2.34 -5.87 -25.86
N SER A 204 1.75 -5.99 -24.67
CA SER A 204 1.34 -4.83 -23.90
C SER A 204 1.49 -5.01 -22.39
N VAL A 205 1.48 -3.88 -21.69
CA VAL A 205 1.21 -3.84 -20.25
C VAL A 205 -0.18 -3.22 -20.08
N GLU A 206 -1.08 -3.92 -19.38
CA GLU A 206 -2.47 -3.49 -19.19
C GLU A 206 -2.65 -2.82 -17.81
N VAL A 207 -3.34 -1.68 -17.78
CA VAL A 207 -3.75 -0.97 -16.58
C VAL A 207 -5.26 -1.11 -16.42
N GLY A 208 -5.72 -1.55 -15.25
CA GLY A 208 -7.15 -1.63 -14.93
C GLY A 208 -7.51 -1.22 -13.50
N CYS A 209 -6.66 -0.41 -12.88
CA CYS A 209 -7.02 0.38 -11.69
C CYS A 209 -7.83 1.64 -12.04
N ILE A 210 -8.06 1.94 -13.32
CA ILE A 210 -8.83 3.10 -13.78
C ILE A 210 -10.32 2.76 -13.80
N ASP A 211 -11.13 3.48 -13.03
CA ASP A 211 -12.58 3.33 -13.08
C ASP A 211 -13.11 3.85 -14.42
N ALA A 212 -14.19 3.24 -14.93
CA ALA A 212 -14.73 3.62 -16.23
C ALA A 212 -15.31 5.04 -16.17
N GLN A 213 -14.81 5.92 -17.02
CA GLN A 213 -15.29 7.31 -17.09
C GLN A 213 -16.63 7.39 -17.85
N VAL A 214 -17.45 8.39 -17.60
CA VAL A 214 -18.67 8.66 -18.37
C VAL A 214 -18.32 9.11 -19.77
N PHE A 215 -17.36 10.04 -19.90
CA PHE A 215 -17.12 10.72 -21.16
C PHE A 215 -15.90 10.17 -21.90
N PRO A 216 -15.99 9.94 -23.22
CA PRO A 216 -14.86 9.57 -24.06
C PRO A 216 -13.66 10.52 -23.97
N ALA A 217 -13.88 11.83 -23.80
CA ALA A 217 -12.79 12.81 -23.69
C ALA A 217 -11.85 12.50 -22.51
N GLN A 218 -12.39 12.15 -21.35
CA GLN A 218 -11.64 11.78 -20.15
C GLN A 218 -10.91 10.45 -20.35
N ALA A 219 -11.58 9.44 -20.93
CA ALA A 219 -10.95 8.15 -21.24
C ALA A 219 -9.76 8.31 -22.21
N VAL A 220 -9.89 9.17 -23.22
CA VAL A 220 -8.78 9.48 -24.15
C VAL A 220 -7.66 10.27 -23.45
N ALA A 221 -8.00 11.22 -22.57
CA ALA A 221 -6.99 11.93 -21.77
C ALA A 221 -6.21 10.98 -20.84
N HIS A 222 -6.88 10.00 -20.23
CA HIS A 222 -6.20 8.93 -19.49
C HIS A 222 -5.32 8.07 -20.40
N ALA A 223 -5.79 7.72 -21.60
CA ALA A 223 -4.98 7.00 -22.58
C ALA A 223 -3.69 7.78 -22.94
N VAL A 224 -3.77 9.10 -23.14
CA VAL A 224 -2.60 9.98 -23.35
C VAL A 224 -1.62 9.88 -22.19
N LEU A 225 -2.12 9.95 -20.95
CA LEU A 225 -1.27 9.88 -19.76
C LEU A 225 -0.55 8.53 -19.64
N ILE A 226 -1.27 7.42 -19.82
CA ILE A 226 -0.68 6.07 -19.80
C ILE A 226 0.34 5.91 -20.93
N HIS A 227 0.04 6.47 -22.11
CA HIS A 227 0.94 6.43 -23.24
C HIS A 227 2.23 7.22 -23.01
N ALA A 228 2.14 8.41 -22.43
CA ALA A 228 3.30 9.20 -22.06
C ALA A 228 4.20 8.47 -21.04
N LEU A 229 3.60 7.75 -20.08
CA LEU A 229 4.33 6.88 -19.16
C LEU A 229 5.06 5.73 -19.89
N ALA A 230 4.42 5.10 -20.88
CA ALA A 230 5.05 4.06 -21.69
C ALA A 230 6.21 4.60 -22.54
N VAL A 231 6.07 5.78 -23.16
CA VAL A 231 7.16 6.46 -23.89
C VAL A 231 8.32 6.78 -22.95
N LYS A 232 8.04 7.25 -21.73
CA LYS A 232 9.07 7.49 -20.69
C LYS A 232 9.79 6.21 -20.30
N ALA A 233 9.04 5.13 -20.09
CA ALA A 233 9.57 3.81 -19.77
C ALA A 233 10.45 3.25 -20.89
N ARG A 234 10.05 3.40 -22.16
CA ARG A 234 10.86 3.05 -23.33
C ARG A 234 12.19 3.77 -23.33
N ARG A 235 12.20 5.09 -23.13
CA ARG A 235 13.43 5.89 -23.04
C ARG A 235 14.33 5.42 -21.89
N MET A 236 13.73 5.09 -20.74
CA MET A 236 14.44 4.52 -19.59
C MET A 236 15.07 3.17 -19.93
N ALA A 237 14.30 2.22 -20.45
CA ALA A 237 14.79 0.90 -20.84
C ALA A 237 15.93 1.00 -21.88
N ARG A 238 15.75 1.83 -22.91
CA ARG A 238 16.78 2.07 -23.94
C ARG A 238 18.05 2.67 -23.38
N THR A 239 17.98 3.44 -22.29
CA THR A 239 19.16 4.01 -21.60
C THR A 239 19.70 3.12 -20.48
N GLY A 240 19.12 1.92 -20.29
CA GLY A 240 19.46 1.01 -19.19
C GLY A 240 18.91 1.45 -17.83
N ARG A 241 18.13 2.52 -17.76
CA ARG A 241 17.55 2.98 -16.50
C ARG A 241 16.38 2.07 -16.11
N ARG A 242 16.32 1.71 -14.83
CA ARG A 242 15.20 0.97 -14.22
C ARG A 242 14.41 1.86 -13.27
N VAL A 243 13.21 1.43 -12.92
CA VAL A 243 12.41 2.06 -11.86
C VAL A 243 12.92 1.57 -10.51
N ALA A 244 13.04 2.47 -9.55
CA ALA A 244 13.43 2.09 -8.18
C ALA A 244 12.37 1.19 -7.54
N ARG A 245 12.82 0.23 -6.71
CA ARG A 245 11.93 -0.68 -5.99
C ARG A 245 11.40 0.00 -4.72
N ASP A 246 10.18 0.51 -4.79
CA ASP A 246 9.48 1.03 -3.62
C ASP A 246 8.91 -0.14 -2.77
N PRO A 247 9.02 -0.09 -1.42
CA PRO A 247 8.47 -1.12 -0.55
C PRO A 247 6.99 -1.38 -0.83
N GLN A 248 6.59 -2.65 -0.92
CA GLN A 248 5.20 -3.00 -1.25
C GLN A 248 4.21 -2.45 -0.21
N GLN A 249 4.55 -2.48 1.07
CA GLN A 249 3.70 -1.92 2.13
C GLN A 249 3.39 -0.44 1.93
N VAL A 250 4.35 0.36 1.45
CA VAL A 250 4.13 1.78 1.14
C VAL A 250 3.16 1.92 -0.02
N HIS A 251 3.34 1.10 -1.05
CA HIS A 251 2.45 1.07 -2.22
C HIS A 251 1.03 0.67 -1.84
N ASP A 252 0.85 -0.40 -1.05
CA ASP A 252 -0.46 -0.88 -0.61
C ASP A 252 -1.18 0.13 0.29
N ARG A 253 -0.42 0.84 1.14
CA ARG A 253 -0.94 1.94 1.96
C ARG A 253 -1.43 3.11 1.08
N ASP A 254 -0.61 3.56 0.14
CA ASP A 254 -0.94 4.67 -0.77
C ASP A 254 -2.13 4.31 -1.66
N ARG A 255 -2.15 3.09 -2.18
CA ARG A 255 -3.28 2.53 -2.94
C ARG A 255 -4.56 2.57 -2.11
N SER A 256 -4.53 2.05 -0.88
CA SER A 256 -5.69 2.00 0.01
C SER A 256 -6.18 3.41 0.36
N ALA A 257 -5.26 4.35 0.61
CA ALA A 257 -5.60 5.75 0.85
C ALA A 257 -6.26 6.40 -0.38
N ALA A 258 -5.75 6.15 -1.59
CA ALA A 258 -6.35 6.64 -2.83
C ALA A 258 -7.74 6.04 -3.10
N ILE A 259 -7.94 4.76 -2.80
CA ILE A 259 -9.27 4.11 -2.89
C ILE A 259 -10.24 4.75 -1.91
N ALA A 260 -9.82 4.98 -0.66
CA ALA A 260 -10.67 5.54 0.38
C ALA A 260 -10.99 7.03 0.16
N TRP A 261 -10.01 7.85 -0.22
CA TRP A 261 -10.13 9.32 -0.17
C TRP A 261 -9.94 10.02 -1.53
N GLY A 262 -9.64 9.28 -2.59
CA GLY A 262 -9.45 9.82 -3.93
C GLY A 262 -8.37 10.89 -3.96
N LEU A 263 -8.66 12.02 -4.61
CA LEU A 263 -7.76 13.18 -4.70
C LEU A 263 -7.39 13.81 -3.34
N ALA A 264 -8.17 13.58 -2.29
CA ALA A 264 -7.90 14.08 -0.94
C ALA A 264 -6.96 13.17 -0.14
N ALA A 265 -6.60 11.99 -0.66
CA ALA A 265 -5.69 11.08 0.01
C ALA A 265 -4.32 11.71 0.28
N GLU A 266 -3.79 11.52 1.49
CA GLU A 266 -2.39 11.83 1.79
C GLU A 266 -1.54 10.60 1.44
N LEU A 267 -0.68 10.75 0.45
CA LEU A 267 0.17 9.66 -0.01
C LEU A 267 1.56 9.74 0.66
N SER A 268 2.13 8.58 0.93
CA SER A 268 3.42 8.37 1.61
C SER A 268 4.60 9.02 0.88
N GLY A 269 5.73 9.14 1.59
CA GLY A 269 6.97 9.74 1.09
C GLY A 269 7.10 11.19 1.54
N ASP A 270 6.21 12.04 1.03
CA ASP A 270 6.22 13.49 1.30
C ASP A 270 4.97 14.00 2.04
N CYS A 271 4.04 13.10 2.42
CA CYS A 271 2.73 13.45 3.02
C CYS A 271 1.96 14.50 2.22
N ARG A 272 2.03 14.43 0.89
CA ARG A 272 1.36 15.36 -0.02
C ARG A 272 -0.01 14.82 -0.44
N PRO A 273 -1.01 15.70 -0.63
CA PRO A 273 -2.28 15.30 -1.21
C PRO A 273 -2.10 14.66 -2.60
N ALA A 274 -2.87 13.63 -2.91
CA ALA A 274 -2.82 12.92 -4.18
C ALA A 274 -3.03 13.88 -5.37
N ALA A 275 -3.91 14.88 -5.24
CA ALA A 275 -4.10 15.93 -6.24
C ALA A 275 -2.79 16.66 -6.62
N LEU A 276 -1.91 16.93 -5.66
CA LEU A 276 -0.62 17.55 -5.92
C LEU A 276 0.34 16.57 -6.61
N ARG A 277 0.37 15.31 -6.16
CA ARG A 277 1.20 14.26 -6.80
C ARG A 277 0.79 13.98 -8.24
N VAL A 278 -0.51 13.99 -8.56
CA VAL A 278 -1.03 13.90 -9.93
C VAL A 278 -0.50 15.04 -10.80
N ARG A 279 -0.56 16.29 -10.31
CA ARG A 279 -0.03 17.46 -11.05
C ARG A 279 1.48 17.34 -11.27
N THR A 280 2.23 16.87 -10.27
CA THR A 280 3.67 16.61 -10.40
C THR A 280 3.95 15.51 -11.42
N MET A 281 3.23 14.39 -11.37
CA MET A 281 3.33 13.29 -12.34
C MET A 281 3.13 13.79 -13.78
N ILE A 282 2.06 14.55 -14.04
CA ILE A 282 1.78 15.08 -15.40
C ILE A 282 2.87 16.06 -15.83
N ARG A 283 3.37 16.90 -14.92
CA ARG A 283 4.49 17.81 -15.21
C ARG A 283 5.79 17.06 -15.53
N ASP A 284 6.08 15.98 -14.82
CA ASP A 284 7.24 15.11 -15.05
C ASP A 284 7.17 14.32 -16.37
N LEU A 285 6.05 14.43 -17.09
CA LEU A 285 5.80 13.84 -18.40
C LEU A 285 5.78 14.87 -19.53
N VAL A 286 6.02 16.16 -19.26
CA VAL A 286 6.06 17.20 -20.30
C VAL A 286 6.96 16.84 -21.49
N PRO A 287 8.18 16.28 -21.31
CA PRO A 287 9.00 15.86 -22.46
C PRO A 287 8.30 14.83 -23.34
N GLU A 288 7.64 13.83 -22.76
CA GLU A 288 6.93 12.79 -23.51
C GLU A 288 5.63 13.31 -24.14
N LEU A 289 4.90 14.17 -23.43
CA LEU A 289 3.71 14.84 -23.94
C LEU A 289 4.04 15.73 -25.15
N ARG A 290 5.18 16.42 -25.15
CA ARG A 290 5.70 17.17 -26.31
C ARG A 290 6.01 16.27 -27.49
N MET A 291 6.67 15.12 -27.25
CA MET A 291 6.97 14.14 -28.31
C MET A 291 5.70 13.57 -28.97
N MET A 292 4.60 13.52 -28.21
CA MET A 292 3.27 13.09 -28.68
C MET A 292 2.40 14.25 -29.18
N GLU A 293 2.95 15.47 -29.30
CA GLU A 293 2.21 16.67 -29.72
C GLU A 293 0.92 16.88 -28.93
N VAL A 294 0.94 16.61 -27.63
CA VAL A 294 -0.24 16.79 -26.78
C VAL A 294 -0.50 18.28 -26.62
N THR A 295 -1.75 18.68 -26.89
CA THR A 295 -2.19 20.07 -26.71
C THR A 295 -2.66 20.31 -25.28
N ALA A 296 -2.67 21.57 -24.86
CA ALA A 296 -3.20 21.94 -23.55
C ALA A 296 -4.66 21.50 -23.38
N ASP A 297 -5.47 21.61 -24.45
CA ASP A 297 -6.89 21.25 -24.44
C ASP A 297 -7.12 19.76 -24.17
N GLU A 298 -6.23 18.89 -24.63
CA GLU A 298 -6.31 17.44 -24.37
C GLU A 298 -5.98 17.08 -22.92
N LEU A 299 -5.25 17.94 -22.20
CA LEU A 299 -4.94 17.75 -20.79
C LEU A 299 -5.97 18.42 -19.87
N MET A 300 -6.71 19.44 -20.32
CA MET A 300 -7.67 20.17 -19.48
C MET A 300 -8.64 19.27 -18.70
N PRO A 301 -9.17 18.15 -19.25
CA PRO A 301 -9.98 17.21 -18.48
C PRO A 301 -9.30 16.64 -17.22
N LEU A 302 -7.97 16.63 -17.16
CA LEU A 302 -7.21 16.06 -16.04
C LEU A 302 -6.72 17.12 -15.06
N ILE A 303 -6.32 18.29 -15.57
CA ILE A 303 -5.56 19.29 -14.80
C ILE A 303 -6.31 20.59 -14.53
N GLY A 304 -7.36 20.90 -15.30
CA GLY A 304 -8.07 22.17 -15.21
C GLY A 304 -8.67 22.38 -13.84
N GLY A 305 -9.54 21.46 -13.41
CA GLY A 305 -10.18 21.49 -12.09
C GLY A 305 -9.19 21.40 -10.94
N LEU A 306 -8.16 20.54 -11.04
CA LEU A 306 -7.12 20.41 -10.02
C LEU A 306 -6.36 21.71 -9.78
N THR A 307 -6.01 22.41 -10.86
CA THR A 307 -5.23 23.64 -10.77
C THR A 307 -6.10 24.81 -10.30
N LEU A 308 -7.34 24.90 -10.77
CA LEU A 308 -8.32 25.89 -10.29
C LEU A 308 -8.62 25.73 -8.80
N HIS A 309 -8.83 24.50 -8.34
CA HIS A 309 -9.06 24.21 -6.93
C HIS A 309 -7.87 24.64 -6.06
N ALA A 310 -6.64 24.34 -6.51
CA ALA A 310 -5.41 24.79 -5.84
C ALA A 310 -5.24 26.32 -5.85
N ALA A 311 -5.81 27.01 -6.84
CA ALA A 311 -5.85 28.47 -6.92
C ALA A 311 -7.00 29.11 -6.12
N GLY A 312 -7.74 28.33 -5.33
CA GLY A 312 -8.81 28.81 -4.45
C GLY A 312 -10.23 28.66 -5.00
N HIS A 313 -10.41 28.20 -6.24
CA HIS A 313 -11.74 27.92 -6.80
C HIS A 313 -12.25 26.56 -6.31
N ARG A 314 -12.66 26.49 -5.04
CA ARG A 314 -13.04 25.23 -4.37
C ARG A 314 -14.18 24.47 -5.06
N GLU A 315 -15.06 25.17 -5.77
CA GLU A 315 -16.18 24.60 -6.51
C GLU A 315 -15.79 24.01 -7.86
N ALA A 316 -14.57 24.23 -8.36
CA ALA A 316 -14.12 23.67 -9.63
C ALA A 316 -14.23 22.15 -9.62
N ALA A 317 -14.82 21.59 -10.66
CA ALA A 317 -14.98 20.15 -10.80
C ALA A 317 -13.63 19.53 -11.16
N ARG A 318 -13.07 18.73 -10.25
CA ARG A 318 -11.76 18.10 -10.39
C ARG A 318 -11.83 16.78 -11.16
N THR A 319 -12.94 16.06 -11.00
CA THR A 319 -13.26 14.82 -11.70
C THR A 319 -14.73 14.79 -12.10
N GLU A 320 -15.16 13.75 -12.82
CA GLU A 320 -16.57 13.56 -13.15
C GLU A 320 -17.47 13.36 -11.92
N ASN A 321 -16.94 12.88 -10.78
CA ASN A 321 -17.72 12.77 -9.54
C ASN A 321 -18.16 14.14 -9.02
N ASP A 322 -17.35 15.19 -9.23
CA ASP A 322 -17.73 16.56 -8.86
C ASP A 322 -18.77 17.13 -9.85
N LEU A 323 -18.78 16.64 -11.09
CA LEU A 323 -19.62 17.15 -12.19
C LEU A 323 -21.03 16.53 -12.20
N LEU A 324 -21.12 15.19 -12.11
CA LEU A 324 -22.37 14.46 -12.34
C LEU A 324 -23.51 14.82 -11.37
N PRO A 325 -23.28 15.02 -10.06
CA PRO A 325 -24.35 15.44 -9.14
C PRO A 325 -24.96 16.81 -9.46
N ARG A 326 -24.25 17.64 -10.25
CA ARG A 326 -24.69 19.00 -10.61
C ARG A 326 -25.46 19.05 -11.93
N ARG A 327 -25.51 17.94 -12.68
CA ARG A 327 -26.13 17.92 -14.00
C ARG A 327 -27.64 17.69 -13.89
N PRO A 328 -28.48 18.57 -14.45
CA PRO A 328 -29.91 18.34 -14.53
C PRO A 328 -30.22 17.25 -15.57
N GLY A 329 -31.18 16.37 -15.27
CA GLY A 329 -31.66 15.32 -16.17
C GLY A 329 -31.16 13.91 -15.83
N GLY A 330 -31.90 12.89 -16.29
CA GLY A 330 -31.53 11.49 -16.14
C GLY A 330 -30.27 11.15 -16.94
N GLN A 331 -29.37 10.36 -16.35
CA GLN A 331 -28.09 10.01 -16.98
C GLN A 331 -28.24 9.00 -18.14
N GLU A 332 -29.39 8.33 -18.23
CA GLU A 332 -29.66 7.34 -19.28
C GLU A 332 -29.72 7.97 -20.69
N THR A 333 -30.34 9.15 -20.82
CA THR A 333 -30.42 9.85 -22.12
C THR A 333 -29.09 10.47 -22.54
N LEU A 334 -28.13 10.60 -21.62
CA LEU A 334 -26.82 11.16 -21.91
C LEU A 334 -26.03 10.28 -22.88
N LEU A 335 -26.15 8.95 -22.73
CA LEU A 335 -25.35 8.02 -23.50
C LEU A 335 -25.87 7.80 -24.93
N SER A 336 -27.08 8.28 -25.28
CA SER A 336 -27.65 8.13 -26.62
C SER A 336 -27.27 9.22 -27.61
N ASP A 337 -26.60 10.30 -27.17
CA ASP A 337 -26.22 11.44 -28.02
C ASP A 337 -24.70 11.52 -28.20
N ALA A 338 -24.22 11.11 -29.37
CA ALA A 338 -22.80 11.12 -29.72
C ALA A 338 -22.19 12.53 -29.70
N THR A 339 -22.94 13.56 -30.07
CA THR A 339 -22.45 14.95 -30.09
C THR A 339 -22.19 15.43 -28.67
N VAL A 340 -23.13 15.15 -27.77
CA VAL A 340 -22.96 15.45 -26.35
C VAL A 340 -21.79 14.65 -25.78
N LEU A 341 -21.68 13.35 -26.07
CA LEU A 341 -20.58 12.52 -25.56
C LEU A 341 -19.19 12.94 -26.06
N ALA A 342 -19.09 13.49 -27.26
CA ALA A 342 -17.81 13.96 -27.81
C ALA A 342 -17.27 15.23 -27.13
N MET A 343 -18.11 15.96 -26.38
CA MET A 343 -17.71 17.19 -25.68
C MET A 343 -16.93 16.91 -24.38
N ASP A 344 -15.98 17.78 -24.08
CA ASP A 344 -15.32 17.84 -22.77
C ASP A 344 -16.19 18.64 -21.77
N HIS A 345 -17.10 17.92 -21.10
CA HIS A 345 -18.03 18.52 -20.14
C HIS A 345 -17.35 19.07 -18.88
N LEU A 346 -16.23 18.49 -18.47
CA LEU A 346 -15.54 18.90 -17.25
C LEU A 346 -14.87 20.27 -17.46
N THR A 347 -14.15 20.43 -18.57
CA THR A 347 -13.55 21.72 -18.93
C THR A 347 -14.63 22.75 -19.24
N ALA A 348 -15.74 22.36 -19.89
CA ALA A 348 -16.85 23.28 -20.14
C ALA A 348 -17.47 23.82 -18.83
N ALA A 349 -17.72 22.96 -17.84
CA ALA A 349 -18.23 23.37 -16.53
C ALA A 349 -17.25 24.31 -15.81
N ASN A 350 -15.96 23.96 -15.80
CA ASN A 350 -14.93 24.79 -15.20
C ASN A 350 -14.74 26.14 -15.91
N ARG A 351 -14.99 26.19 -17.24
CA ARG A 351 -14.95 27.44 -18.02
C ARG A 351 -16.09 28.38 -17.64
N GLN A 352 -17.28 27.84 -17.36
CA GLN A 352 -18.41 28.64 -16.88
C GLN A 352 -18.15 29.19 -15.47
N LEU A 353 -17.54 28.38 -14.59
CA LEU A 353 -17.23 28.79 -13.23
C LEU A 353 -16.10 29.84 -13.13
N ALA A 354 -15.00 29.62 -13.85
CA ALA A 354 -13.78 30.42 -13.70
C ALA A 354 -13.09 30.64 -15.07
N PRO A 355 -13.70 31.40 -16.00
CA PRO A 355 -13.20 31.53 -17.38
C PRO A 355 -11.78 32.11 -17.45
N GLY A 356 -11.49 33.14 -16.65
CA GLY A 356 -10.16 33.75 -16.59
C GLY A 356 -9.11 32.83 -15.99
N GLY A 357 -9.43 32.15 -14.88
CA GLY A 357 -8.53 31.19 -14.24
C GLY A 357 -8.21 30.01 -15.16
N LEU A 358 -9.24 29.44 -15.82
CA LEU A 358 -9.05 28.32 -16.74
C LEU A 358 -8.22 28.72 -17.96
N ARG A 359 -8.42 29.94 -18.49
CA ARG A 359 -7.58 30.48 -19.57
C ARG A 359 -6.12 30.54 -19.15
N THR A 360 -5.83 31.09 -17.97
CA THR A 360 -4.46 31.13 -17.42
C THR A 360 -3.85 29.73 -17.28
N VAL A 361 -4.63 28.74 -16.81
CA VAL A 361 -4.16 27.35 -16.72
C VAL A 361 -3.86 26.78 -18.11
N ARG A 362 -4.76 26.98 -19.07
CA ARG A 362 -4.57 26.55 -20.47
C ARG A 362 -3.31 27.19 -21.07
N ASP A 363 -3.14 28.49 -20.95
CA ASP A 363 -2.00 29.24 -21.51
C ASP A 363 -0.67 28.78 -20.90
N HIS A 364 -0.66 28.53 -19.58
CA HIS A 364 0.51 27.97 -18.89
C HIS A 364 0.90 26.61 -19.49
N TRP A 365 -0.06 25.69 -19.65
CA TRP A 365 0.23 24.38 -20.22
C TRP A 365 0.56 24.43 -21.71
N ALA A 366 -0.06 25.33 -22.48
CA ALA A 366 0.29 25.55 -23.88
C ALA A 366 1.75 26.00 -24.02
N SER A 367 2.20 26.93 -23.16
CA SER A 367 3.59 27.35 -23.09
C SER A 367 4.52 26.19 -22.70
N LEU A 368 4.12 25.32 -21.78
CA LEU A 368 4.90 24.13 -21.44
C LEU A 368 4.93 23.08 -22.54
N LEU A 369 3.96 23.02 -23.45
CA LEU A 369 3.87 21.95 -24.47
C LEU A 369 4.33 22.38 -25.87
N THR A 370 4.56 23.68 -26.09
CA THR A 370 5.00 24.19 -27.39
C THR A 370 6.53 24.16 -27.50
N ASP A 371 7.08 23.34 -28.41
CA ASP A 371 8.52 23.35 -28.75
C ASP A 371 8.81 23.56 -30.26
N ALA A 372 7.82 23.48 -31.17
CA ALA A 372 8.00 23.82 -32.60
C ALA A 372 6.64 24.09 -33.28
N ALA A 373 6.64 24.89 -34.36
CA ALA A 373 5.46 25.05 -35.21
C ALA A 373 5.12 23.72 -35.91
N PRO A 374 3.84 23.35 -36.05
CA PRO A 374 3.46 22.16 -36.79
C PRO A 374 3.90 22.31 -38.25
N VAL A 375 4.74 21.39 -38.71
CA VAL A 375 5.12 21.29 -40.13
C VAL A 375 4.21 20.25 -40.77
N SER A 376 3.60 20.57 -41.91
CA SER A 376 2.85 19.60 -42.71
C SER A 376 3.81 18.51 -43.21
N ALA A 377 3.79 17.34 -42.55
CA ALA A 377 4.70 16.25 -42.83
C ALA A 377 4.02 14.90 -42.59
N VAL A 378 4.33 13.91 -43.43
CA VAL A 378 3.82 12.54 -43.32
C VAL A 378 4.45 11.90 -42.08
N SER A 379 3.60 11.52 -41.12
CA SER A 379 4.05 10.91 -39.87
C SER A 379 4.26 9.41 -40.04
N VAL A 380 5.47 8.95 -39.72
CA VAL A 380 5.89 7.55 -39.94
C VAL A 380 6.64 6.99 -38.73
N VAL A 381 6.60 5.67 -38.57
CA VAL A 381 7.44 4.93 -37.61
C VAL A 381 8.30 3.94 -38.38
N LEU A 382 9.61 3.99 -38.16
CA LEU A 382 10.57 3.10 -38.80
C LEU A 382 10.75 1.84 -37.94
N ASP A 383 10.44 0.66 -38.48
CA ASP A 383 10.58 -0.61 -37.79
C ASP A 383 11.79 -1.39 -38.33
N LEU A 384 12.81 -1.48 -37.48
CA LEU A 384 14.09 -2.16 -37.69
C LEU A 384 14.18 -3.47 -36.90
N ARG A 385 13.08 -3.98 -36.34
CA ARG A 385 13.11 -5.19 -35.51
C ARG A 385 13.45 -6.46 -36.29
N ASP A 386 13.10 -6.55 -37.56
CA ASP A 386 13.43 -7.71 -38.40
C ASP A 386 14.69 -7.50 -39.24
N SER A 387 15.17 -6.27 -39.31
CA SER A 387 16.37 -5.86 -40.04
C SER A 387 17.64 -6.44 -39.41
N ARG A 388 18.63 -6.78 -40.23
CA ARG A 388 20.00 -7.08 -39.80
C ARG A 388 20.80 -5.81 -39.53
N TYR A 389 20.31 -4.67 -39.98
CA TYR A 389 20.91 -3.36 -39.78
C TYR A 389 21.11 -3.07 -38.29
N ARG A 390 22.31 -2.63 -37.95
CA ARG A 390 22.64 -2.21 -36.58
C ARG A 390 21.85 -0.93 -36.26
N PRO A 391 21.06 -0.88 -35.18
CA PRO A 391 20.33 0.32 -34.82
C PRO A 391 21.26 1.54 -34.73
N PRO A 392 20.92 2.67 -35.37
CA PRO A 392 21.76 3.87 -35.36
C PRO A 392 22.10 4.28 -33.92
N ALA A 393 23.36 4.48 -33.58
CA ALA A 393 23.76 4.91 -32.24
C ALA A 393 23.53 6.42 -32.06
N ALA A 394 23.78 7.20 -33.11
CA ALA A 394 23.68 8.66 -33.13
C ALA A 394 22.56 9.16 -34.06
N ALA A 395 22.07 10.38 -33.79
CA ALA A 395 21.05 11.02 -34.63
C ALA A 395 21.50 11.16 -36.10
N ARG A 396 22.79 11.44 -36.34
CA ARG A 396 23.35 11.55 -37.69
C ARG A 396 23.25 10.25 -38.48
N GLU A 397 23.52 9.12 -37.83
CA GLU A 397 23.40 7.80 -38.46
C GLU A 397 21.95 7.48 -38.83
N LEU A 398 20.99 7.91 -37.99
CA LEU A 398 19.56 7.76 -38.29
C LEU A 398 19.13 8.63 -39.48
N VAL A 399 19.65 9.86 -39.59
CA VAL A 399 19.40 10.72 -40.75
C VAL A 399 19.99 10.09 -42.03
N THR A 400 21.19 9.51 -41.97
CA THR A 400 21.79 8.81 -43.11
C THR A 400 20.98 7.59 -43.53
N LEU A 401 20.53 6.77 -42.56
CA LEU A 401 19.61 5.66 -42.84
C LEU A 401 18.31 6.17 -43.47
N TRP A 402 17.74 7.25 -42.92
CA TRP A 402 16.52 7.84 -43.45
C TRP A 402 16.65 8.33 -44.88
N SER A 403 17.76 8.99 -45.26
CA SER A 403 17.98 9.41 -46.66
C SER A 403 17.95 8.22 -47.64
N THR A 404 18.37 7.06 -47.17
CA THR A 404 18.33 5.82 -47.96
C THR A 404 16.89 5.30 -48.09
N VAL A 405 16.15 5.26 -46.98
CA VAL A 405 14.72 4.90 -46.94
C VAL A 405 13.91 5.85 -47.84
N GLU A 406 14.12 7.15 -47.72
CA GLU A 406 13.45 8.18 -48.50
C GLU A 406 13.69 8.02 -50.01
N THR A 407 14.92 7.69 -50.41
CA THR A 407 15.26 7.41 -51.81
C THR A 407 14.51 6.17 -52.32
N ALA A 408 14.43 5.11 -51.51
CA ALA A 408 13.69 3.89 -51.85
C ALA A 408 12.16 4.06 -51.85
N LEU A 409 11.64 5.13 -51.23
CA LEU A 409 10.22 5.47 -51.23
C LEU A 409 9.82 6.32 -52.43
N ALA A 410 10.76 6.99 -53.11
CA ALA A 410 10.47 7.91 -54.21
C ALA A 410 9.60 7.24 -55.30
N GLY A 411 8.49 7.89 -55.65
CA GLY A 411 7.53 7.40 -56.65
C GLY A 411 6.56 6.32 -56.15
N ARG A 412 6.69 5.83 -54.91
CA ARG A 412 5.75 4.86 -54.33
C ARG A 412 4.52 5.56 -53.76
N SER A 413 3.40 4.84 -53.71
CA SER A 413 2.18 5.28 -53.01
C SER A 413 2.22 4.88 -51.55
N LEU A 414 1.83 5.81 -50.66
CA LEU A 414 1.61 5.55 -49.24
C LEU A 414 0.11 5.55 -48.88
N SER A 415 -0.75 6.03 -49.78
CA SER A 415 -2.19 6.14 -49.55
C SER A 415 -2.82 4.77 -49.30
N GLY A 416 -3.59 4.66 -48.21
CA GLY A 416 -4.27 3.44 -47.80
C GLY A 416 -3.35 2.32 -47.28
N GLN A 417 -2.03 2.53 -47.20
CA GLN A 417 -1.08 1.52 -46.74
C GLN A 417 -0.69 1.76 -45.29
N THR A 418 -1.00 0.82 -44.40
CA THR A 418 -0.57 0.89 -42.98
C THR A 418 0.91 0.59 -42.81
N THR A 419 1.47 -0.24 -43.70
CA THR A 419 2.87 -0.68 -43.67
C THR A 419 3.43 -0.76 -45.08
N VAL A 420 4.67 -0.31 -45.25
CA VAL A 420 5.40 -0.31 -46.51
C VAL A 420 6.73 -0.99 -46.26
N GLY A 421 6.99 -2.14 -46.92
CA GLY A 421 8.32 -2.74 -46.92
C GLY A 421 9.29 -1.91 -47.74
N VAL A 422 10.46 -1.62 -47.20
CA VAL A 422 11.51 -0.83 -47.84
C VAL A 422 12.79 -1.66 -47.90
N GLU A 423 13.31 -1.87 -49.10
CA GLU A 423 14.60 -2.52 -49.30
C GLU A 423 15.71 -1.53 -48.97
N LEU A 424 16.64 -1.97 -48.13
CA LEU A 424 17.85 -1.24 -47.76
C LEU A 424 19.03 -1.74 -48.62
N PRO A 425 20.15 -1.02 -48.66
CA PRO A 425 21.40 -1.50 -49.24
C PRO A 425 21.79 -2.86 -48.65
N ASP A 426 22.58 -3.63 -49.40
CA ASP A 426 23.08 -4.96 -49.00
C ASP A 426 21.99 -6.06 -48.88
N GLY A 427 20.81 -5.82 -49.45
CA GLY A 427 19.70 -6.78 -49.49
C GLY A 427 19.03 -6.98 -48.13
N ASP A 428 19.16 -6.01 -47.22
CA ASP A 428 18.37 -5.97 -45.99
C ASP A 428 17.03 -5.24 -46.23
N SER A 429 16.11 -5.29 -45.28
CA SER A 429 14.84 -4.57 -45.39
C SER A 429 14.38 -4.02 -44.05
N CYS A 430 13.58 -2.97 -44.10
CA CYS A 430 12.86 -2.44 -42.96
C CYS A 430 11.37 -2.23 -43.29
N VAL A 431 10.54 -2.10 -42.26
CA VAL A 431 9.12 -1.79 -42.43
C VAL A 431 8.88 -0.33 -42.02
N LEU A 432 8.23 0.43 -42.89
CA LEU A 432 7.74 1.76 -42.57
C LEU A 432 6.26 1.68 -42.22
N TRP A 433 5.92 2.03 -40.99
CA TRP A 433 4.53 2.20 -40.57
C TRP A 433 4.06 3.60 -40.92
N VAL A 434 3.08 3.69 -41.82
CA VAL A 434 2.41 4.96 -42.11
C VAL A 434 1.34 5.13 -41.06
N THR A 435 1.54 6.13 -40.22
CA THR A 435 0.74 6.22 -39.01
C THR A 435 -0.69 6.70 -39.31
N ASP A 436 -0.87 7.49 -40.38
CA ASP A 436 -2.17 7.90 -40.93
C ASP A 436 -2.20 7.61 -42.44
N PRO A 437 -2.70 6.42 -42.84
CA PRO A 437 -2.74 6.03 -44.23
C PRO A 437 -3.81 6.79 -45.05
N ASP A 438 -4.82 7.36 -44.39
CA ASP A 438 -5.95 8.02 -45.06
C ASP A 438 -5.57 9.42 -45.56
N THR A 439 -4.66 10.10 -44.86
CA THR A 439 -4.08 11.39 -45.28
C THR A 439 -2.75 11.26 -46.02
N ALA A 440 -2.22 10.04 -46.15
CA ALA A 440 -0.95 9.80 -46.82
C ALA A 440 -1.04 10.04 -48.34
N PRO A 441 0.00 10.62 -48.95
CA PRO A 441 -0.01 10.96 -50.37
C PRO A 441 -0.01 9.70 -51.25
N ALA A 442 -0.66 9.81 -52.41
CA ALA A 442 -0.69 8.77 -53.43
C ALA A 442 0.66 8.57 -54.14
N VAL A 443 1.56 9.54 -54.10
CA VAL A 443 2.92 9.45 -54.65
C VAL A 443 3.89 10.20 -53.74
N VAL A 444 4.99 9.55 -53.34
CA VAL A 444 6.10 10.18 -52.62
C VAL A 444 6.94 10.99 -53.60
N THR A 445 6.94 12.31 -53.42
CA THR A 445 7.74 13.28 -54.19
C THR A 445 8.98 13.72 -53.40
N PRO A 446 10.04 14.25 -54.06
CA PRO A 446 11.27 14.67 -53.38
C PRO A 446 11.08 15.80 -52.35
N ASP A 447 10.07 16.66 -52.54
CA ASP A 447 9.71 17.77 -51.67
C ASP A 447 8.81 17.36 -50.50
N LEU A 448 8.28 16.13 -50.51
CA LEU A 448 7.42 15.63 -49.45
C LEU A 448 8.18 15.60 -48.12
N SER A 449 7.62 16.25 -47.11
CA SER A 449 8.22 16.26 -45.77
C SER A 449 7.77 15.06 -44.96
N PHE A 450 8.69 14.44 -44.23
CA PHE A 450 8.44 13.31 -43.34
C PHE A 450 8.77 13.68 -41.90
N SER A 451 7.93 13.20 -40.98
CA SER A 451 8.14 13.29 -39.54
C SER A 451 8.32 11.87 -39.00
N LEU A 452 9.57 11.51 -38.68
CA LEU A 452 9.88 10.21 -38.10
C LEU A 452 9.49 10.24 -36.62
N ARG A 453 8.34 9.66 -36.30
CA ARG A 453 7.75 9.67 -34.97
C ARG A 453 8.38 8.65 -34.04
N GLY A 454 8.93 7.56 -34.55
CA GLY A 454 9.49 6.49 -33.71
C GLY A 454 10.44 5.60 -34.50
N VAL A 455 11.38 4.97 -33.81
CA VAL A 455 12.19 3.89 -34.39
C VAL A 455 12.03 2.63 -33.53
N LEU A 456 11.33 1.62 -34.03
CA LEU A 456 11.21 0.32 -33.37
C LEU A 456 12.49 -0.46 -33.67
N GLU A 457 13.24 -0.82 -32.64
CA GLU A 457 14.54 -1.47 -32.75
C GLU A 457 14.47 -2.82 -32.03
N ARG A 458 15.30 -3.79 -32.43
CA ARG A 458 15.52 -4.96 -31.57
C ARG A 458 16.05 -4.50 -30.21
N ASP A 459 15.58 -5.15 -29.16
CA ASP A 459 16.06 -4.89 -27.80
C ASP A 459 17.57 -5.10 -27.74
N THR A 460 18.30 -4.01 -27.55
CA THR A 460 19.73 -4.10 -27.24
C THR A 460 19.87 -4.54 -25.80
N VAL A 461 20.34 -5.78 -25.59
CA VAL A 461 20.57 -6.32 -24.25
C VAL A 461 21.72 -5.56 -23.59
N ARG A 462 21.40 -4.49 -22.86
CA ARG A 462 22.38 -3.68 -22.11
C ARG A 462 22.93 -4.39 -20.89
N TYR A 463 22.13 -5.28 -20.31
CA TYR A 463 22.46 -6.07 -19.14
C TYR A 463 22.48 -7.53 -19.54
N PRO A 464 23.56 -8.01 -20.16
CA PRO A 464 23.66 -9.41 -20.56
C PRO A 464 23.88 -10.29 -19.34
N CYS A 465 23.35 -11.51 -19.38
CA CYS A 465 23.62 -12.49 -18.33
C CYS A 465 25.04 -13.02 -18.46
N THR A 466 25.85 -12.90 -17.41
CA THR A 466 27.24 -13.39 -17.42
C THR A 466 27.30 -14.89 -17.77
N GLN A 467 26.34 -15.67 -17.27
CA GLN A 467 26.29 -17.12 -17.52
C GLN A 467 25.88 -17.45 -18.97
N CYS A 468 24.98 -16.66 -19.58
CA CYS A 468 24.67 -16.81 -21.01
C CYS A 468 25.86 -16.42 -21.87
N GLN A 469 26.55 -15.32 -21.54
CA GLN A 469 27.74 -14.87 -22.27
C GLN A 469 28.84 -15.92 -22.26
N LYS A 470 29.07 -16.57 -21.11
CA LYS A 470 30.01 -17.71 -21.00
C LYS A 470 29.64 -18.87 -21.93
N ALA A 471 28.35 -19.03 -22.26
CA ALA A 471 27.84 -20.04 -23.18
C ALA A 471 27.72 -19.56 -24.64
N GLY A 472 28.16 -18.34 -24.97
CA GLY A 472 28.03 -17.75 -26.32
C GLY A 472 26.64 -17.23 -26.67
N ASP A 473 25.77 -17.04 -25.68
CA ASP A 473 24.39 -16.57 -25.80
C ASP A 473 24.23 -15.18 -25.15
N VAL A 474 23.19 -14.42 -25.54
CA VAL A 474 22.90 -13.10 -24.99
C VAL A 474 21.45 -13.01 -24.58
N SER A 475 21.21 -12.94 -23.27
CA SER A 475 19.87 -12.77 -22.69
C SER A 475 19.84 -11.58 -21.72
N TYR A 476 18.71 -10.89 -21.65
CA TYR A 476 18.47 -9.86 -20.64
C TYR A 476 18.60 -10.42 -19.22
N ALA A 477 19.35 -9.70 -18.39
CA ALA A 477 19.73 -10.11 -17.05
C ALA A 477 19.40 -9.01 -16.04
N PRO A 478 18.17 -9.02 -15.51
CA PRO A 478 17.73 -7.96 -14.62
C PRO A 478 18.16 -8.20 -13.17
N PHE A 479 18.58 -9.42 -12.83
CA PHE A 479 19.05 -9.76 -11.50
C PHE A 479 20.53 -9.46 -11.35
N VAL A 480 20.93 -8.99 -10.18
CA VAL A 480 22.34 -8.86 -9.77
C VAL A 480 22.59 -9.89 -8.69
N CYS A 481 23.66 -10.67 -8.83
CA CYS A 481 24.05 -11.63 -7.80
C CYS A 481 24.37 -10.91 -6.48
N PHE A 482 23.67 -11.25 -5.40
CA PHE A 482 23.78 -10.59 -4.09
C PHE A 482 25.18 -10.72 -3.44
N GLN A 483 25.95 -11.75 -3.80
CA GLN A 483 27.30 -12.01 -3.27
C GLN A 483 28.43 -11.63 -4.25
N ALA A 484 28.10 -11.06 -5.43
CA ALA A 484 29.15 -10.62 -6.34
C ALA A 484 29.88 -9.41 -5.76
N GLU A 485 31.21 -9.39 -5.84
CA GLU A 485 32.00 -8.26 -5.36
C GLU A 485 31.68 -6.98 -6.17
N PRO A 486 31.67 -5.79 -5.55
CA PRO A 486 31.31 -4.53 -6.23
C PRO A 486 32.22 -4.11 -7.40
N GLY A 487 33.36 -4.78 -7.60
CA GLY A 487 34.37 -4.44 -8.61
C GLY A 487 34.30 -5.27 -9.91
N ASP A 488 33.71 -6.46 -9.87
CA ASP A 488 33.39 -7.22 -11.08
C ASP A 488 32.16 -6.57 -11.74
N GLN A 489 32.12 -6.51 -13.07
CA GLN A 489 30.89 -6.15 -13.78
C GLN A 489 29.75 -6.98 -13.20
N GLN A 490 28.88 -6.31 -12.42
CA GLN A 490 27.84 -6.91 -11.56
C GLN A 490 27.39 -8.24 -12.16
N ASP A 491 27.68 -9.36 -11.51
CA ASP A 491 27.46 -10.68 -12.09
C ASP A 491 25.94 -10.86 -12.33
N ARG A 492 25.49 -10.49 -13.54
CA ARG A 492 24.07 -10.30 -13.85
C ARG A 492 23.49 -11.61 -14.31
N LEU A 493 22.25 -11.87 -13.88
CA LEU A 493 21.59 -13.14 -14.10
C LEU A 493 20.26 -12.91 -14.81
N CYS A 494 20.01 -13.69 -15.86
CA CYS A 494 18.67 -13.86 -16.41
C CYS A 494 17.85 -14.79 -15.50
N ASP A 495 16.55 -14.87 -15.75
CA ASP A 495 15.62 -15.75 -15.03
C ASP A 495 16.04 -17.23 -15.00
N ARG A 496 16.67 -17.74 -16.07
CA ARG A 496 17.20 -19.11 -16.16
C ARG A 496 18.34 -19.35 -15.18
N HIS A 497 19.19 -18.35 -14.96
CA HIS A 497 20.41 -18.48 -14.16
C HIS A 497 20.29 -17.87 -12.75
N ALA A 498 19.25 -17.07 -12.50
CA ALA A 498 18.98 -16.50 -11.20
C ALA A 498 18.31 -17.52 -10.26
N ILE A 499 18.98 -17.81 -9.14
CA ILE A 499 18.41 -18.54 -8.01
C ILE A 499 17.88 -17.50 -7.03
N LEU A 500 16.56 -17.38 -6.96
CA LEU A 500 15.88 -16.48 -6.03
C LEU A 500 15.75 -17.15 -4.66
N VAL A 501 16.24 -16.51 -3.62
CA VAL A 501 16.11 -16.96 -2.22
C VAL A 501 15.39 -15.87 -1.45
N GLY A 502 14.11 -16.08 -1.15
CA GLY A 502 13.20 -15.01 -0.74
C GLY A 502 12.76 -14.13 -1.92
N ASP A 503 12.27 -12.93 -1.62
CA ASP A 503 11.60 -12.06 -2.59
C ASP A 503 12.51 -10.97 -3.19
N ASP A 504 13.73 -10.83 -2.69
CA ASP A 504 14.59 -9.68 -2.98
C ASP A 504 16.05 -10.02 -3.32
N ARG A 505 16.49 -11.28 -3.12
CA ARG A 505 17.89 -11.67 -3.34
C ARG A 505 18.01 -12.74 -4.43
N ALA A 506 18.69 -12.36 -5.49
CA ALA A 506 19.10 -13.28 -6.55
C ALA A 506 20.56 -13.70 -6.36
N PHE A 507 20.84 -14.97 -6.63
CA PHE A 507 22.18 -15.54 -6.56
C PHE A 507 22.48 -16.27 -7.86
N CYS A 508 23.75 -16.25 -8.27
CA CYS A 508 24.19 -17.13 -9.35
C CYS A 508 24.32 -18.57 -8.82
N PRO A 509 24.40 -19.58 -9.69
CA PRO A 509 24.56 -20.97 -9.26
C PRO A 509 25.72 -21.21 -8.31
N ALA A 510 26.82 -20.46 -8.45
CA ALA A 510 28.01 -20.58 -7.61
C ALA A 510 27.83 -19.96 -6.21
N HIS A 511 27.03 -18.89 -6.09
CA HIS A 511 26.87 -18.14 -4.84
C HIS A 511 25.56 -18.45 -4.09
N ALA A 512 24.69 -19.29 -4.64
CA ALA A 512 23.43 -19.60 -4.01
C ALA A 512 23.65 -20.25 -2.62
N PRO A 513 23.02 -19.70 -1.57
CA PRO A 513 23.22 -20.23 -0.22
C PRO A 513 22.58 -21.61 -0.06
N TYR A 514 23.14 -22.39 0.85
CA TYR A 514 22.64 -23.70 1.25
C TYR A 514 22.14 -23.65 2.69
N CYS A 515 21.12 -24.45 2.98
CA CYS A 515 20.66 -24.71 4.34
C CYS A 515 21.70 -25.55 5.09
N GLY A 516 21.68 -25.52 6.42
CA GLY A 516 22.56 -26.37 7.24
C GLY A 516 22.44 -27.89 6.99
N CYS A 517 21.36 -28.33 6.33
CA CYS A 517 21.18 -29.72 5.91
C CYS A 517 21.77 -30.05 4.51
N GLY A 518 22.46 -29.10 3.86
CA GLY A 518 23.05 -29.27 2.53
C GLY A 518 22.10 -28.99 1.36
N GLU A 519 20.78 -28.91 1.59
CA GLU A 519 19.81 -28.54 0.56
C GLU A 519 19.88 -27.06 0.18
N ARG A 520 19.58 -26.74 -1.07
CA ARG A 520 19.57 -25.35 -1.56
C ARG A 520 18.54 -24.52 -0.81
N ALA A 521 18.96 -23.35 -0.33
CA ALA A 521 18.07 -22.46 0.40
C ALA A 521 16.97 -21.88 -0.51
N ARG A 522 15.81 -21.60 0.07
CA ARG A 522 14.63 -21.03 -0.62
C ARG A 522 14.07 -19.78 0.07
N PHE A 523 14.42 -19.53 1.33
CA PHE A 523 13.98 -18.34 2.08
C PHE A 523 15.01 -17.92 3.14
N TRP A 524 14.91 -16.68 3.62
CA TRP A 524 15.69 -16.16 4.75
C TRP A 524 14.88 -16.22 6.04
N CYS A 525 15.47 -16.73 7.11
CA CYS A 525 14.80 -16.74 8.41
C CYS A 525 14.91 -15.35 9.06
N HIS A 526 13.77 -14.70 9.27
CA HIS A 526 13.67 -13.40 9.92
C HIS A 526 13.43 -13.49 11.44
N GLY A 527 13.51 -14.69 12.01
CA GLY A 527 13.32 -14.90 13.44
C GLY A 527 14.44 -14.33 14.31
N PRO A 528 14.24 -14.30 15.65
CA PRO A 528 15.10 -13.59 16.60
C PRO A 528 16.57 -14.03 16.58
N GLN A 529 16.84 -15.31 16.31
CA GLN A 529 18.21 -15.83 16.25
C GLN A 529 18.87 -15.53 14.89
N CYS A 530 18.16 -15.78 13.80
CA CYS A 530 18.72 -15.67 12.45
C CYS A 530 18.81 -14.22 11.95
N LYS A 531 17.88 -13.35 12.36
CA LYS A 531 17.83 -11.91 12.00
C LYS A 531 18.02 -11.63 10.49
N GLY A 532 17.50 -12.51 9.62
CA GLY A 532 17.63 -12.40 8.16
C GLY A 532 19.03 -12.71 7.62
N ARG A 533 19.92 -13.30 8.43
CA ARG A 533 21.31 -13.63 8.07
C ARG A 533 21.52 -15.10 7.70
N ILE A 534 20.56 -15.97 7.97
CA ILE A 534 20.65 -17.40 7.66
C ILE A 534 19.52 -17.76 6.70
N ALA A 535 19.88 -18.41 5.59
CA ALA A 535 18.94 -18.91 4.60
C ALA A 535 18.69 -20.41 4.81
N HIS A 536 17.45 -20.85 4.61
CA HIS A 536 17.02 -22.23 4.86
C HIS A 536 16.28 -22.81 3.66
N CYS A 537 16.28 -24.14 3.54
CA CYS A 537 15.53 -24.87 2.51
C CYS A 537 14.03 -24.94 2.84
N GLY A 538 13.20 -25.35 1.88
CA GLY A 538 11.76 -25.42 2.06
C GLY A 538 11.28 -26.34 3.19
N GLN A 539 12.02 -27.40 3.52
CA GLN A 539 11.66 -28.35 4.59
C GLN A 539 11.76 -27.74 5.99
N HIS A 540 12.72 -26.83 6.18
CA HIS A 540 12.93 -26.10 7.44
C HIS A 540 12.10 -24.82 7.52
N ARG A 541 11.25 -24.55 6.52
CA ARG A 541 10.34 -23.40 6.51
C ARG A 541 9.18 -23.65 7.47
N ARG A 542 8.92 -22.69 8.35
CA ARG A 542 7.70 -22.59 9.14
C ARG A 542 7.02 -21.27 8.83
N ARG A 543 5.70 -21.33 8.65
CA ARG A 543 4.87 -20.16 8.31
C ARG A 543 4.47 -19.47 9.61
N HIS A 544 4.51 -18.15 9.64
CA HIS A 544 4.03 -17.40 10.79
C HIS A 544 2.50 -17.61 10.96
N PRO A 545 1.99 -17.86 12.17
CA PRO A 545 0.58 -18.20 12.39
C PRO A 545 -0.42 -17.11 11.96
N GLY A 546 -0.02 -15.84 12.07
CA GLY A 546 -0.86 -14.67 11.75
C GLY A 546 -0.40 -13.84 10.55
N ASP A 547 0.69 -14.24 9.88
CA ASP A 547 1.27 -13.49 8.76
C ASP A 547 1.69 -14.49 7.69
N LEU A 548 0.98 -14.48 6.57
CA LEU A 548 1.14 -15.46 5.53
C LEU A 548 2.40 -15.23 4.67
N GLU A 549 2.99 -14.03 4.74
CA GLU A 549 4.20 -13.63 4.01
C GLU A 549 5.47 -13.83 4.86
N PHE A 550 5.34 -13.96 6.18
CA PHE A 550 6.50 -14.16 7.07
C PHE A 550 6.83 -15.63 7.32
N PHE A 551 8.12 -15.95 7.22
CA PHE A 551 8.64 -17.30 7.42
C PHE A 551 9.86 -17.30 8.33
N SER A 552 9.94 -18.33 9.17
CA SER A 552 11.07 -18.59 10.06
C SER A 552 11.57 -20.03 9.91
N CYS A 553 12.79 -20.28 10.37
CA CYS A 553 13.27 -21.65 10.61
C CYS A 553 12.56 -22.26 11.82
N LEU A 554 12.71 -23.57 12.01
CA LEU A 554 12.10 -24.28 13.13
C LEU A 554 12.49 -23.67 14.49
N ASP A 555 13.79 -23.45 14.74
CA ASP A 555 14.26 -22.97 16.04
C ASP A 555 13.71 -21.59 16.39
N CYS A 556 13.76 -20.66 15.42
CA CYS A 556 13.18 -19.33 15.59
C CYS A 556 11.65 -19.35 15.70
N HIS A 557 10.99 -20.27 14.97
CA HIS A 557 9.55 -20.43 15.07
C HIS A 557 9.16 -20.91 16.47
N ASP A 558 9.84 -21.93 16.98
CA ASP A 558 9.53 -22.52 18.28
C ASP A 558 9.91 -21.59 19.43
N GLU A 559 10.92 -20.73 19.25
CA GLU A 559 11.22 -19.66 20.20
C GLU A 559 10.06 -18.67 20.31
N VAL A 560 9.55 -18.16 19.19
CA VAL A 560 8.52 -17.11 19.18
C VAL A 560 7.13 -17.68 19.45
N PHE A 561 6.83 -18.85 18.87
CA PHE A 561 5.53 -19.52 18.87
C PHE A 561 5.56 -20.86 19.60
N ALA A 562 6.31 -20.95 20.70
CA ALA A 562 6.39 -22.16 21.51
C ALA A 562 5.00 -22.72 21.84
N ALA A 563 4.86 -24.04 21.87
CA ALA A 563 3.63 -24.68 22.32
C ALA A 563 3.30 -24.29 23.77
N CYS A 564 2.00 -24.24 24.10
CA CYS A 564 1.58 -24.07 25.48
C CYS A 564 2.06 -25.25 26.34
N ALA A 565 2.56 -24.96 27.54
CA ALA A 565 3.09 -25.94 28.48
C ALA A 565 2.04 -26.92 29.07
N VAL A 566 0.76 -26.71 28.76
CA VAL A 566 -0.34 -27.60 29.15
C VAL A 566 -0.48 -28.69 28.11
N ALA A 567 -0.46 -29.96 28.55
CA ALA A 567 -0.71 -31.10 27.67
C ALA A 567 -2.01 -30.91 26.87
N ASP A 568 -2.01 -31.33 25.61
CA ASP A 568 -3.14 -31.25 24.68
C ASP A 568 -3.61 -29.83 24.30
N CYS A 569 -2.94 -28.77 24.77
CA CYS A 569 -3.23 -27.40 24.34
C CYS A 569 -2.48 -27.04 23.05
N THR A 570 -3.22 -26.83 21.96
CA THR A 570 -2.66 -26.45 20.65
C THR A 570 -2.40 -24.96 20.48
N ALA A 571 -2.74 -24.13 21.48
CA ALA A 571 -2.53 -22.70 21.43
C ALA A 571 -1.05 -22.31 21.62
N THR A 572 -0.66 -21.19 21.02
CA THR A 572 0.68 -20.61 21.18
C THR A 572 0.90 -20.10 22.60
N GLY A 573 2.04 -20.47 23.19
CA GLY A 573 2.53 -20.00 24.49
C GLY A 573 3.05 -18.57 24.43
N THR A 574 2.16 -17.59 24.57
CA THR A 574 2.52 -16.15 24.55
C THR A 574 3.03 -15.60 25.88
N VAL A 575 2.81 -16.32 26.99
CA VAL A 575 3.26 -15.94 28.34
C VAL A 575 4.48 -16.78 28.72
N SER A 576 5.66 -16.17 28.75
CA SER A 576 6.87 -16.83 29.27
C SER A 576 6.80 -16.97 30.79
N CYS A 577 7.25 -18.11 31.34
CA CYS A 577 7.29 -18.31 32.78
C CYS A 577 8.57 -17.71 33.39
N ASP A 578 8.40 -16.65 34.16
CA ASP A 578 9.47 -15.88 34.82
C ASP A 578 9.92 -16.49 36.16
N PHE A 579 9.31 -17.61 36.58
CA PHE A 579 9.66 -18.31 37.81
C PHE A 579 11.11 -18.78 37.78
N VAL A 580 11.86 -18.46 38.84
CA VAL A 580 13.29 -18.79 38.99
C VAL A 580 13.45 -19.94 39.96
N SER A 581 14.15 -21.01 39.56
CA SER A 581 14.32 -22.21 40.40
C SER A 581 15.75 -22.70 40.45
N GLY A 582 16.12 -23.30 41.60
CA GLY A 582 17.38 -24.01 41.81
C GLY A 582 18.60 -23.08 42.03
N PRO A 583 19.75 -23.64 42.40
CA PRO A 583 20.97 -22.87 42.71
C PRO A 583 21.57 -22.15 41.49
N ALA A 584 21.25 -22.60 40.27
CA ALA A 584 21.69 -21.96 39.03
C ALA A 584 20.84 -20.74 38.62
N LEU A 585 19.76 -20.46 39.35
CA LEU A 585 18.87 -19.31 39.11
C LEU A 585 18.35 -19.20 37.67
N LEU A 586 17.99 -20.33 37.07
CA LEU A 586 17.42 -20.39 35.73
C LEU A 586 15.93 -20.10 35.79
N THR A 587 15.42 -19.39 34.78
CA THR A 587 13.98 -19.28 34.57
C THR A 587 13.41 -20.62 34.09
N CYS A 588 12.13 -20.86 34.36
CA CYS A 588 11.47 -22.12 34.01
C CYS A 588 11.55 -22.49 32.52
N GLY A 589 11.62 -21.51 31.61
CA GLY A 589 11.71 -21.71 30.16
C GLY A 589 10.40 -22.16 29.49
N ARG A 590 9.43 -22.68 30.25
CA ARG A 590 8.09 -23.02 29.75
C ARG A 590 7.31 -21.76 29.35
N ARG A 591 6.47 -21.87 28.32
CA ARG A 591 5.54 -20.81 27.90
C ARG A 591 4.09 -21.32 27.98
N ALA A 592 3.14 -20.46 28.32
CA ALA A 592 1.72 -20.81 28.41
C ALA A 592 0.89 -19.86 27.55
N CYS A 593 -0.22 -20.34 26.97
CA CYS A 593 -1.12 -19.48 26.21
C CYS A 593 -1.84 -18.50 27.15
N ALA A 594 -2.47 -17.45 26.61
CA ALA A 594 -3.16 -16.46 27.42
C ALA A 594 -4.29 -17.05 28.31
N GLY A 595 -4.87 -18.20 27.93
CA GLY A 595 -5.90 -18.87 28.73
C GLY A 595 -5.35 -19.73 29.88
N HIS A 596 -4.10 -20.19 29.79
CA HIS A 596 -3.48 -21.06 30.80
C HIS A 596 -2.37 -20.37 31.59
N GLY A 597 -1.77 -19.31 31.05
CA GLY A 597 -0.77 -18.51 31.73
C GLY A 597 -1.40 -17.68 32.83
N MET A 598 -0.74 -17.63 33.98
CA MET A 598 -1.10 -16.72 35.07
C MET A 598 -0.20 -15.48 35.00
N ARG A 599 -0.76 -14.30 35.25
CA ARG A 599 0.02 -13.07 35.40
C ARG A 599 -0.06 -12.54 36.81
N TRP A 600 1.05 -12.62 37.53
CA TRP A 600 1.16 -12.07 38.87
C TRP A 600 1.54 -10.59 38.77
N ARG A 601 0.58 -9.71 39.06
CA ARG A 601 0.73 -8.26 38.89
C ARG A 601 1.64 -7.69 39.98
N LEU A 602 2.82 -7.23 39.57
CA LEU A 602 3.80 -6.62 40.47
C LEU A 602 3.91 -5.11 40.36
N HIS A 603 3.54 -4.51 39.23
CA HIS A 603 3.59 -3.05 39.06
C HIS A 603 2.18 -2.51 38.74
N SER A 604 2.07 -1.18 38.62
CA SER A 604 0.83 -0.49 38.26
C SER A 604 0.23 -1.00 36.93
N THR A 605 -0.96 -0.50 36.60
CA THR A 605 -1.84 -0.95 35.50
C THR A 605 -1.18 -1.10 34.13
N ASP A 606 -0.06 -0.44 33.90
CA ASP A 606 0.57 -0.34 32.58
C ASP A 606 1.67 -1.40 32.35
N SER A 607 2.01 -2.20 33.37
CA SER A 607 3.00 -3.27 33.25
C SER A 607 2.36 -4.67 33.33
N LEU A 608 2.79 -5.57 32.44
CA LEU A 608 2.20 -6.90 32.24
C LEU A 608 2.39 -7.90 33.41
N GLY A 609 3.12 -7.55 34.47
CA GLY A 609 3.41 -8.43 35.63
C GLY A 609 4.39 -9.56 35.32
N LEU A 610 4.57 -10.50 36.25
CA LEU A 610 5.33 -11.73 36.01
C LEU A 610 4.43 -12.77 35.34
N GLY A 611 4.89 -13.31 34.22
CA GLY A 611 4.25 -14.44 33.56
C GLY A 611 4.60 -15.73 34.29
N LEU A 612 3.61 -16.58 34.54
CA LEU A 612 3.78 -17.88 35.17
C LEU A 612 3.07 -18.96 34.35
N CYS A 613 3.72 -20.11 34.17
CA CYS A 613 3.03 -21.29 33.68
C CYS A 613 2.04 -21.80 34.75
N PRO A 614 1.04 -22.63 34.38
CA PRO A 614 0.04 -23.13 35.33
C PRO A 614 0.64 -23.73 36.60
N ASP A 615 1.66 -24.59 36.45
CA ASP A 615 2.33 -25.25 37.56
C ASP A 615 2.92 -24.23 38.55
N HIS A 616 3.64 -23.22 38.05
CA HIS A 616 4.24 -22.20 38.91
C HIS A 616 3.25 -21.16 39.44
N GLY A 617 2.16 -20.92 38.72
CA GLY A 617 1.06 -20.09 39.21
C GLY A 617 0.40 -20.70 40.45
N LEU A 618 0.16 -22.02 40.43
CA LEU A 618 -0.38 -22.75 41.59
C LEU A 618 0.60 -22.79 42.77
N ARG A 619 1.88 -23.01 42.48
CA ARG A 619 2.95 -23.11 43.50
C ARG A 619 3.28 -21.81 44.22
N LEU A 620 2.83 -20.64 43.74
CA LEU A 620 3.05 -19.38 44.47
C LEU A 620 2.54 -19.46 45.92
N ARG A 621 1.44 -20.19 46.15
CA ARG A 621 0.85 -20.34 47.49
C ARG A 621 1.72 -21.20 48.41
N ASP A 622 2.55 -22.07 47.86
CA ASP A 622 3.41 -22.99 48.61
C ASP A 622 4.78 -22.38 48.97
N LEU A 623 5.14 -21.25 48.37
CA LEU A 623 6.38 -20.54 48.70
C LEU A 623 6.29 -19.95 50.11
N THR A 624 7.41 -19.64 50.75
CA THR A 624 7.46 -18.74 51.91
C THR A 624 7.42 -17.28 51.45
N ASP A 625 7.18 -16.34 52.38
CA ASP A 625 7.16 -14.92 52.02
C ASP A 625 8.54 -14.42 51.56
N HIS A 626 9.62 -14.89 52.19
CA HIS A 626 10.99 -14.66 51.71
C HIS A 626 11.20 -15.20 50.28
N GLN A 627 10.65 -16.38 49.97
CA GLN A 627 10.73 -16.94 48.62
C GLN A 627 9.89 -16.15 47.60
N LEU A 628 8.75 -15.58 47.99
CA LEU A 628 7.97 -14.70 47.12
C LEU A 628 8.72 -13.39 46.83
N VAL A 629 9.32 -12.77 47.85
CA VAL A 629 10.18 -11.59 47.67
C VAL A 629 11.37 -11.93 46.77
N PHE A 630 11.98 -13.09 46.96
CA PHE A 630 13.02 -13.59 46.07
C PHE A 630 12.54 -13.68 44.61
N GLN A 631 11.37 -14.28 44.34
CA GLN A 631 10.84 -14.38 42.97
C GLN A 631 10.60 -12.99 42.34
N ILE A 632 10.08 -12.03 43.12
CA ILE A 632 9.87 -10.65 42.66
C ILE A 632 11.18 -10.01 42.22
N VAL A 633 12.22 -10.08 43.06
CA VAL A 633 13.53 -9.45 42.78
C VAL A 633 14.23 -10.19 41.64
N ALA A 634 14.23 -11.53 41.64
CA ALA A 634 14.91 -12.34 40.65
C ALA A 634 14.30 -12.17 39.25
N ALA A 635 12.98 -12.11 39.14
CA ALA A 635 12.30 -11.90 37.87
C ALA A 635 12.46 -10.46 37.37
N THR A 636 12.41 -9.46 38.26
CA THR A 636 12.70 -8.07 37.89
C THR A 636 14.12 -7.93 37.33
N ALA A 637 15.12 -8.50 37.99
CA ALA A 637 16.50 -8.53 37.53
C ALA A 637 16.64 -9.25 36.17
N GLY A 638 15.96 -10.37 35.97
CA GLY A 638 15.99 -11.13 34.70
C GLY A 638 15.35 -10.40 33.52
N SER A 639 14.38 -9.52 33.78
CA SER A 639 13.72 -8.72 32.74
C SER A 639 14.51 -7.48 32.30
N GLY A 640 15.64 -7.18 32.95
CA GLY A 640 16.44 -5.98 32.68
C GLY A 640 15.75 -4.68 33.06
N ARG A 641 14.70 -4.72 33.89
CA ARG A 641 14.03 -3.51 34.37
C ARG A 641 14.95 -2.75 35.33
N PRO A 642 15.00 -1.41 35.21
CA PRO A 642 15.87 -0.60 36.07
C PRO A 642 15.33 -0.48 37.50
N GLU A 643 14.07 -0.85 37.74
CA GLU A 643 13.38 -0.56 39.00
C GLU A 643 12.59 -1.72 39.61
N LEU A 644 12.72 -1.86 40.94
CA LEU A 644 11.86 -2.75 41.73
C LEU A 644 10.45 -2.15 41.85
N PRO A 645 9.43 -3.00 42.01
CA PRO A 645 8.14 -2.53 42.48
C PRO A 645 8.25 -1.77 43.80
N SER A 646 7.41 -0.75 43.99
CA SER A 646 7.31 -0.05 45.27
C SER A 646 6.89 -1.02 46.39
N LEU A 647 7.26 -0.71 47.64
CA LEU A 647 6.87 -1.53 48.81
C LEU A 647 5.36 -1.77 48.87
N ARG A 648 4.56 -0.76 48.50
CA ARG A 648 3.11 -0.88 48.38
C ARG A 648 2.68 -1.93 47.36
N ASN A 649 3.28 -1.93 46.16
CA ASN A 649 2.95 -2.89 45.13
C ASN A 649 3.41 -4.31 45.50
N VAL A 650 4.57 -4.45 46.15
CA VAL A 650 5.03 -5.73 46.72
C VAL A 650 4.02 -6.24 47.75
N GLY A 651 3.58 -5.40 48.69
CA GLY A 651 2.58 -5.76 49.69
C GLY A 651 1.24 -6.18 49.07
N GLN A 652 0.77 -5.48 48.04
CA GLN A 652 -0.45 -5.86 47.31
C GLN A 652 -0.28 -7.19 46.54
N ALA A 653 0.89 -7.41 45.93
CA ALA A 653 1.20 -8.65 45.24
C ALA A 653 1.19 -9.84 46.21
N LEU A 654 1.78 -9.68 47.41
CA LEU A 654 1.75 -10.69 48.46
C LEU A 654 0.34 -10.92 49.01
N MET A 655 -0.43 -9.85 49.23
CA MET A 655 -1.84 -9.95 49.65
C MET A 655 -2.67 -10.77 48.65
N SER A 656 -2.42 -10.65 47.35
CA SER A 656 -3.12 -11.46 46.34
C SER A 656 -2.82 -12.96 46.41
N VAL A 657 -1.70 -13.34 47.04
CA VAL A 657 -1.27 -14.73 47.23
C VAL A 657 -1.66 -15.25 48.62
N ARG A 658 -1.52 -14.42 49.66
CA ARG A 658 -1.67 -14.79 51.08
C ARG A 658 -3.03 -14.45 51.69
N GLY A 659 -3.74 -13.47 51.15
CA GLY A 659 -4.96 -12.92 51.74
C GLY A 659 -4.71 -11.79 52.76
N ASP A 660 -3.48 -11.63 53.25
CA ASP A 660 -3.12 -10.62 54.27
C ASP A 660 -2.15 -9.57 53.71
N LEU A 661 -2.34 -8.31 54.11
CA LEU A 661 -1.46 -7.20 53.75
C LEU A 661 -0.24 -7.19 54.69
N VAL A 662 0.96 -7.21 54.11
CA VAL A 662 2.22 -7.13 54.87
C VAL A 662 2.64 -5.68 55.06
N ASP A 663 3.01 -5.34 56.29
CA ASP A 663 3.52 -4.01 56.66
C ASP A 663 4.83 -3.68 55.93
N ALA A 664 4.94 -2.44 55.43
CA ALA A 664 6.09 -2.02 54.64
C ALA A 664 7.45 -2.13 55.38
N PRO A 665 7.57 -1.84 56.70
CA PRO A 665 8.81 -2.09 57.43
C PRO A 665 9.23 -3.57 57.45
N VAL A 666 8.26 -4.50 57.50
CA VAL A 666 8.53 -5.94 57.44
C VAL A 666 9.03 -6.31 56.05
N LEU A 667 8.39 -5.77 55.00
CA LEU A 667 8.82 -5.97 53.61
C LEU A 667 10.24 -5.44 53.34
N ASP A 668 10.57 -4.24 53.84
CA ASP A 668 11.92 -3.70 53.72
C ASP A 668 12.93 -4.59 54.47
N GLY A 669 12.57 -5.08 55.66
CA GLY A 669 13.37 -6.05 56.40
C GLY A 669 13.66 -7.33 55.60
N TRP A 670 12.67 -7.88 54.91
CA TRP A 670 12.87 -9.05 54.03
C TRP A 670 13.74 -8.73 52.82
N LEU A 671 13.58 -7.55 52.20
CA LEU A 671 14.41 -7.12 51.06
C LEU A 671 15.88 -6.91 51.47
N THR A 672 16.12 -6.34 52.65
CA THR A 672 17.47 -6.19 53.22
C THR A 672 18.07 -7.54 53.61
N ALA A 673 17.30 -8.43 54.25
CA ALA A 673 17.77 -9.78 54.55
C ALA A 673 18.16 -10.52 53.27
N LEU A 674 17.32 -10.46 52.24
CA LEU A 674 17.61 -11.05 50.94
C LEU A 674 18.91 -10.49 50.35
N GLU A 675 19.16 -9.17 50.42
CA GLU A 675 20.40 -8.57 49.93
C GLU A 675 21.66 -9.24 50.55
N HIS A 676 21.59 -9.55 51.85
CA HIS A 676 22.69 -10.19 52.59
C HIS A 676 22.83 -11.69 52.32
N GLU A 677 21.74 -12.36 51.92
CA GLU A 677 21.71 -13.80 51.61
C GLU A 677 22.18 -14.13 50.19
N LEU A 678 22.15 -13.15 49.27
CA LEU A 678 22.53 -13.35 47.87
C LEU A 678 24.01 -13.71 47.72
N GLY A 679 24.30 -14.77 46.96
CA GLY A 679 25.66 -15.17 46.57
C GLY A 679 26.28 -14.31 45.47
N ASP A 680 27.38 -14.79 44.88
CA ASP A 680 28.16 -14.04 43.87
C ASP A 680 27.93 -14.51 42.44
N SER A 681 26.83 -15.23 42.17
CA SER A 681 26.46 -15.52 40.78
C SER A 681 26.16 -14.22 40.01
N PRO A 682 26.31 -14.19 38.68
CA PRO A 682 26.04 -12.99 37.88
C PRO A 682 24.62 -12.42 38.11
N ARG A 683 23.62 -13.30 38.22
CA ARG A 683 22.22 -12.89 38.45
C ARG A 683 22.01 -12.33 39.85
N GLU A 684 22.59 -12.95 40.87
CA GLU A 684 22.52 -12.44 42.25
C GLU A 684 23.22 -11.10 42.40
N THR A 685 24.33 -10.90 41.68
CA THR A 685 24.99 -9.59 41.60
C THR A 685 24.07 -8.52 41.02
N THR A 686 23.32 -8.84 39.96
CA THR A 686 22.29 -7.94 39.42
C THR A 686 21.16 -7.67 40.43
N MET A 687 20.66 -8.71 41.11
CA MET A 687 19.63 -8.58 42.15
C MET A 687 20.10 -7.68 43.30
N ARG A 688 21.33 -7.88 43.79
CA ARG A 688 21.97 -7.08 44.84
C ARG A 688 22.14 -5.63 44.41
N SER A 689 22.60 -5.40 43.18
CA SER A 689 22.71 -4.05 42.60
C SER A 689 21.36 -3.34 42.56
N LEU A 690 20.32 -4.05 42.13
CA LEU A 690 18.95 -3.53 42.06
C LEU A 690 18.40 -3.21 43.47
N LEU A 691 18.60 -4.09 44.45
CA LEU A 691 18.21 -3.88 45.85
C LEU A 691 18.89 -2.65 46.45
N ARG A 692 20.19 -2.46 46.20
CA ARG A 692 20.97 -1.30 46.66
C ARG A 692 20.53 -0.01 46.00
N ALA A 693 20.37 -0.01 44.68
CA ALA A 693 19.92 1.16 43.93
C ALA A 693 18.56 1.67 44.41
N HIS A 694 17.67 0.74 44.82
CA HIS A 694 16.34 1.06 45.32
C HIS A 694 16.26 1.37 46.81
N ALA A 695 17.32 1.11 47.59
CA ALA A 695 17.30 1.33 49.04
C ALA A 695 16.95 2.77 49.46
N PRO A 696 17.46 3.84 48.80
CA PRO A 696 17.07 5.21 49.15
C PRO A 696 15.58 5.49 48.91
N GLN A 697 15.01 5.01 47.80
CA GLN A 697 13.59 5.19 47.48
C GLN A 697 12.70 4.45 48.47
N ARG A 698 13.09 3.24 48.88
CA ARG A 698 12.38 2.49 49.93
C ARG A 698 12.41 3.23 51.26
N ARG A 699 13.57 3.81 51.64
CA ARG A 699 13.69 4.63 52.86
C ARG A 699 12.75 5.82 52.83
N ILE A 700 12.72 6.57 51.73
CA ILE A 700 11.79 7.70 51.54
C ILE A 700 10.34 7.22 51.70
N ALA A 701 9.96 6.12 51.06
CA ALA A 701 8.60 5.58 51.16
C ALA A 701 8.23 5.15 52.58
N LEU A 702 9.17 4.57 53.33
CA LEU A 702 8.97 4.24 54.75
C LEU A 702 8.80 5.49 55.60
N ASP A 703 9.64 6.51 55.40
CA ASP A 703 9.57 7.77 56.13
C ASP A 703 8.25 8.50 55.84
N GLU A 704 7.84 8.55 54.57
CA GLU A 704 6.53 9.08 54.15
C GLU A 704 5.38 8.33 54.81
N GLN A 705 5.46 7.00 54.92
CA GLN A 705 4.44 6.19 55.59
C GLN A 705 4.41 6.45 57.10
N VAL A 706 5.57 6.60 57.75
CA VAL A 706 5.66 6.97 59.16
C VAL A 706 5.06 8.36 59.39
N MET A 707 5.41 9.34 58.56
CA MET A 707 4.84 10.69 58.61
C MET A 707 3.33 10.67 58.37
N ALA A 708 2.86 9.93 57.37
CA ALA A 708 1.44 9.77 57.07
C ALA A 708 0.68 9.12 58.24
N ARG A 709 1.27 8.09 58.87
CA ARG A 709 0.68 7.44 60.04
C ARG A 709 0.59 8.40 61.23
N ASN A 710 1.65 9.17 61.51
CA ASN A 710 1.65 10.17 62.57
C ASN A 710 0.60 11.27 62.32
N ALA A 711 0.55 11.83 61.11
CA ALA A 711 -0.48 12.79 60.72
C ALA A 711 -1.90 12.20 60.81
N GLY A 712 -2.07 10.93 60.40
CA GLY A 712 -3.31 10.18 60.54
C GLY A 712 -3.74 10.05 62.00
N HIS A 713 -2.81 9.77 62.91
CA HIS A 713 -3.09 9.71 64.36
C HIS A 713 -3.54 11.08 64.88
N GLU A 714 -2.90 12.17 64.47
CA GLU A 714 -3.34 13.52 64.83
C GLU A 714 -4.76 13.82 64.33
N HIS A 715 -5.09 13.43 63.09
CA HIS A 715 -6.44 13.59 62.55
C HIS A 715 -7.47 12.73 63.30
N VAL A 716 -7.13 11.51 63.69
CA VAL A 716 -8.00 10.65 64.50
C VAL A 716 -8.21 11.23 65.90
N GLU A 717 -7.18 11.79 66.55
CA GLU A 717 -7.36 12.45 67.85
C GLU A 717 -8.26 13.69 67.76
N LYS A 718 -8.13 14.48 66.69
CA LYS A 718 -9.04 15.59 66.41
C LYS A 718 -10.48 15.09 66.17
N LEU A 719 -10.64 14.01 65.41
CA LEU A 719 -11.93 13.36 65.18
C LEU A 719 -12.57 12.87 66.50
N ARG A 720 -11.79 12.19 67.35
CA ARG A 720 -12.22 11.74 68.68
C ARG A 720 -12.68 12.91 69.54
N SER A 721 -11.92 14.01 69.55
CA SER A 721 -12.27 15.23 70.28
C SER A 721 -13.60 15.84 69.80
N ARG A 722 -13.83 15.88 68.49
CA ARG A 722 -15.11 16.35 67.91
C ARG A 722 -16.28 15.44 68.24
N LEU A 723 -16.09 14.12 68.14
CA LEU A 723 -17.10 13.14 68.53
C LEU A 723 -17.50 13.27 70.01
N ARG A 724 -16.53 13.47 70.92
CA ARG A 724 -16.80 13.74 72.33
C ARG A 724 -17.58 15.05 72.54
N ALA A 725 -17.22 16.12 71.85
CA ALA A 725 -17.94 17.40 71.92
C ALA A 725 -19.41 17.30 71.47
N MET A 726 -19.73 16.33 70.59
CA MET A 726 -21.10 16.03 70.15
C MET A 726 -21.84 15.06 71.09
N GLY A 727 -21.25 14.69 72.24
CA GLY A 727 -21.82 13.73 73.20
C GLY A 727 -21.68 12.26 72.80
N LEU A 728 -20.83 11.94 71.81
CA LEU A 728 -20.64 10.58 71.27
C LEU A 728 -19.39 9.90 71.83
N THR A 729 -19.23 9.88 73.16
CA THR A 729 -18.01 9.40 73.83
C THR A 729 -17.67 7.94 73.51
N ALA A 730 -18.65 7.04 73.57
CA ALA A 730 -18.44 5.61 73.27
C ALA A 730 -17.96 5.37 71.82
N LEU A 731 -18.40 6.21 70.88
CA LEU A 731 -17.94 6.15 69.49
C LEU A 731 -16.53 6.75 69.35
N ALA A 732 -16.22 7.85 70.03
CA ALA A 732 -14.89 8.44 70.02
C ALA A 732 -13.83 7.43 70.51
N ASP A 733 -14.09 6.73 71.61
CA ASP A 733 -13.11 5.78 72.18
C ASP A 733 -12.93 4.53 71.31
N ALA A 734 -13.91 4.20 70.46
CA ALA A 734 -13.92 3.03 69.61
C ALA A 734 -13.33 3.23 68.20
N VAL A 735 -13.19 4.47 67.74
CA VAL A 735 -12.64 4.79 66.40
C VAL A 735 -11.12 4.64 66.43
N LEU A 736 -10.55 3.86 65.52
CA LEU A 736 -9.10 3.69 65.34
C LEU A 736 -8.64 4.18 63.97
N LEU A 737 -7.39 4.60 63.85
CA LEU A 737 -6.75 4.87 62.56
C LEU A 737 -6.60 3.55 61.80
N ALA A 738 -7.08 3.50 60.55
CA ALA A 738 -6.75 2.42 59.62
C ALA A 738 -5.62 2.84 58.68
N GLU A 739 -5.80 3.93 57.92
CA GLU A 739 -4.80 4.46 57.00
C GLU A 739 -5.03 5.97 56.78
N PHE A 740 -3.97 6.74 56.55
CA PHE A 740 -4.10 8.12 56.09
C PHE A 740 -3.34 8.30 54.77
N LEU A 741 -4.03 8.80 53.74
CA LEU A 741 -3.49 9.06 52.42
C LEU A 741 -3.30 10.57 52.22
N PRO A 742 -2.15 11.15 52.59
CA PRO A 742 -1.94 12.60 52.55
C PRO A 742 -2.13 13.19 51.16
N GLY A 743 -1.63 12.53 50.10
CA GLY A 743 -1.75 13.01 48.73
C GLY A 743 -3.19 13.09 48.19
N ARG A 744 -4.16 12.42 48.83
CA ARG A 744 -5.59 12.52 48.51
C ARG A 744 -6.39 13.20 49.61
N ASN A 745 -5.73 13.52 50.72
CA ASN A 745 -6.33 14.03 51.94
C ASN A 745 -7.51 13.17 52.44
N VAL A 746 -7.32 11.84 52.45
CA VAL A 746 -8.33 10.85 52.87
C VAL A 746 -7.87 10.12 54.13
N LEU A 747 -8.72 10.11 55.16
CA LEU A 747 -8.53 9.40 56.42
C LEU A 747 -9.44 8.16 56.46
N TYR A 748 -8.85 6.97 56.42
CA TYR A 748 -9.53 5.72 56.69
C TYR A 748 -9.50 5.41 58.18
N VAL A 749 -10.68 5.14 58.73
CA VAL A 749 -10.84 4.78 60.14
C VAL A 749 -11.52 3.43 60.28
N HIS A 750 -11.11 2.68 61.29
CA HIS A 750 -11.82 1.50 61.73
C HIS A 750 -12.93 1.91 62.71
N VAL A 751 -14.16 1.48 62.41
CA VAL A 751 -15.33 1.72 63.26
C VAL A 751 -16.02 0.38 63.51
N PRO A 752 -16.16 -0.05 64.79
CA PRO A 752 -16.84 -1.30 65.12
C PRO A 752 -18.25 -1.36 64.54
N ALA A 753 -18.66 -2.55 64.07
CA ALA A 753 -19.89 -2.73 63.30
C ALA A 753 -21.14 -2.14 63.98
N GLY A 754 -21.28 -2.33 65.30
CA GLY A 754 -22.41 -1.81 66.10
C GLY A 754 -22.47 -0.28 66.23
N LEU A 755 -21.36 0.41 65.94
CA LEU A 755 -21.25 1.87 66.05
C LEU A 755 -21.23 2.59 64.69
N ARG A 756 -21.17 1.86 63.57
CA ARG A 756 -21.13 2.43 62.21
C ARG A 756 -22.34 3.30 61.90
N GLY A 757 -23.55 2.86 62.25
CA GLY A 757 -24.77 3.64 62.02
C GLY A 757 -24.76 4.99 62.73
N GLN A 758 -24.20 5.02 63.95
CA GLN A 758 -23.97 6.26 64.68
C GLN A 758 -22.89 7.09 63.99
N PHE A 759 -21.75 6.51 63.60
CA PHE A 759 -20.67 7.26 62.95
C PHE A 759 -21.09 7.94 61.63
N ILE A 760 -21.84 7.24 60.79
CA ILE A 760 -22.31 7.74 59.48
C ILE A 760 -23.38 8.83 59.67
N GLY A 761 -24.29 8.64 60.63
CA GLY A 761 -25.49 9.47 60.79
C GLY A 761 -26.56 9.19 59.71
N ARG A 762 -27.73 9.82 59.84
CA ARG A 762 -28.79 9.72 58.82
C ARG A 762 -28.25 10.26 57.49
N GLU A 763 -28.35 9.45 56.43
CA GLU A 763 -27.89 9.80 55.07
C GLU A 763 -26.43 10.28 54.98
N GLY A 764 -25.55 9.78 55.86
CA GLY A 764 -24.14 10.19 55.87
C GLY A 764 -23.91 11.64 56.30
N SER A 765 -24.91 12.30 56.90
CA SER A 765 -24.80 13.70 57.35
C SER A 765 -23.64 13.91 58.33
N ARG A 766 -23.42 12.97 59.25
CA ARG A 766 -22.42 13.13 60.31
C ARG A 766 -21.00 12.96 59.79
N VAL A 767 -20.73 11.94 58.98
CA VAL A 767 -19.40 11.76 58.40
C VAL A 767 -19.05 12.90 57.45
N ARG A 768 -20.03 13.48 56.73
CA ARG A 768 -19.84 14.69 55.91
C ARG A 768 -19.49 15.91 56.76
N LEU A 769 -20.23 16.15 57.84
CA LEU A 769 -19.94 17.22 58.79
C LEU A 769 -18.53 17.08 59.38
N LEU A 770 -18.20 15.89 59.91
CA LEU A 770 -16.88 15.61 60.49
C LEU A 770 -15.75 15.75 59.46
N SER A 771 -15.97 15.33 58.21
CA SER A 771 -15.00 15.49 57.13
C SER A 771 -14.76 16.97 56.81
N SER A 772 -15.84 17.76 56.72
CA SER A 772 -15.78 19.20 56.50
C SER A 772 -15.04 19.91 57.63
N ASP A 773 -15.37 19.59 58.89
CA ASP A 773 -14.79 20.23 60.07
C ASP A 773 -13.30 19.92 60.24
N LEU A 774 -12.88 18.70 59.89
CA LEU A 774 -11.48 18.29 59.98
C LEU A 774 -10.65 18.66 58.75
N GLY A 775 -11.30 19.12 57.68
CA GLY A 775 -10.65 19.40 56.41
C GLY A 775 -10.04 18.16 55.76
N VAL A 776 -10.54 16.95 56.07
CA VAL A 776 -10.08 15.68 55.49
C VAL A 776 -11.27 14.81 55.10
N THR A 777 -11.19 14.07 54.01
CA THR A 777 -12.27 13.13 53.63
C THR A 777 -12.19 11.89 54.49
N ILE A 778 -13.22 11.60 55.30
CA ILE A 778 -13.22 10.43 56.18
C ILE A 778 -13.92 9.26 55.48
N ARG A 779 -13.27 8.09 55.49
CA ARG A 779 -13.82 6.82 54.99
C ARG A 779 -13.68 5.74 56.05
N MET A 780 -14.54 4.73 56.00
CA MET A 780 -14.40 3.56 56.87
C MET A 780 -13.70 2.43 56.12
N GLU A 781 -12.84 1.70 56.81
CA GLU A 781 -12.21 0.49 56.28
C GLU A 781 -13.26 -0.62 56.02
N GLY A 782 -13.18 -1.28 54.86
CA GLY A 782 -14.05 -2.41 54.50
C GLY A 782 -15.41 -2.05 53.88
N ARG A 783 -15.52 -0.92 53.18
CA ARG A 783 -16.70 -0.53 52.38
C ARG A 783 -16.36 0.01 51.00
#